data_AF-A0A0G0EZ05-F1
#
_entry.id   AF-A0A0G0EZ05-F1
#
_cell.length_a   1.000
_cell.length_b   1.000
_cell.length_c   1.000
_cell.angle_alpha   90.00
_cell.angle_beta   90.00
_cell.angle_gamma   90.00
#
_symmetry.space_group_name_H-M   'P 1'
#
loop_
_entity.id
_entity.type
_entity.pdbx_description
1 polymer ?
#
loop_
_entity_poly.entity_id
_entity_poly.type
_entity_poly.pdbx_seq_one_letter_code
_entity_poly.pdbx_strand_id
1 'polypeptide(L)'
;MFQDKIRKFLILVVESLNKAFAKAFSDVREKKFRGFFLLALVVTAYFAWGCSASLNWLLFLTFLFYGWENRIVAILALISLATCPFLLAFKKDTLAETMAVSAYFFLVMTVVLQMVEFKREERNDLTNSHSLFWRKMIKKIEAINFPTLINKIKNLKFKKLQIASVQKYFTDEKKLVSLSRRLTAEIENFKFKKPKFKLDKNIFIFLSLSVGILWKLLLPGFVLTLDMNWMPYMPVIINADSFRAFLPLSYLIHWASVLTSAWIVQKVMLVALFSSIGYLAFKYLPVGPRKISLERDHGGVKNKIVCWFSALIYLVNPFVYTRLLAGQWLVLWGYALLPPILHSLFVFQKKKDSKSAMKLFGWLFLLGVFSNHFFVMSAILLAVWFAFALVREIVQKNKINFWRMWKNILLGGVIFLILSSYWLVPALTRQAPLEQRFGIEHWEAFAGGGYKDIDPLLNLVSLNGFWGERTAWAQAFVWPQDNASFWIAFSLLVLLIILGGVIGLRDKEQKNKTLIFLAIGFSALVFSAGAGETIFRNLNLWFFEHVPLWSGFRDSQKFTGFLALSYATLAGMGLSYFFDFLDRKKFAFKNILVPAIFLIPFFLGFLMWGGFHGQLKPVWYPQSWVEAKQIMEVDKRKRSALVLPWHGYMSFNFNDNLVMANPARRFFGEKAIVSRSVEVGAVYDQESDLDYLALDKIIRDNGDANAVVDFLITNKVEYVIHFQDLVGTDNLKYDWLKSDRISVVLHSLDLVLYRIGK
;
A
#
# COMPACT_ATOMS: atom_id res chain seq x y z
N MET A 1 -16.29 -5.63 39.54
CA MET A 1 -15.06 -6.27 39.01
C MET A 1 -14.49 -5.60 37.75
N PHE A 2 -15.30 -5.23 36.74
CA PHE A 2 -14.83 -4.50 35.55
C PHE A 2 -14.52 -3.01 35.83
N GLN A 3 -15.39 -2.32 36.55
CA GLN A 3 -15.16 -0.93 37.01
C GLN A 3 -13.91 -0.79 37.88
N ASP A 4 -13.63 -1.80 38.72
CA ASP A 4 -12.47 -1.80 39.63
C ASP A 4 -11.14 -2.02 38.88
N LYS A 5 -11.17 -2.77 37.78
CA LYS A 5 -10.03 -2.93 36.85
C LYS A 5 -9.79 -1.66 36.03
N ILE A 6 -10.85 -0.98 35.60
CA ILE A 6 -10.75 0.31 34.90
C ILE A 6 -10.19 1.37 35.84
N ARG A 7 -10.66 1.44 37.09
CA ARG A 7 -10.17 2.39 38.09
C ARG A 7 -8.68 2.18 38.38
N LYS A 8 -8.23 0.92 38.55
CA LYS A 8 -6.81 0.59 38.74
C LYS A 8 -5.95 0.92 37.51
N PHE A 9 -6.47 0.68 36.31
CA PHE A 9 -5.80 1.05 35.06
C PHE A 9 -5.67 2.58 34.92
N LEU A 10 -6.73 3.33 35.22
CA LEU A 10 -6.72 4.80 35.20
C LEU A 10 -5.73 5.37 36.22
N ILE A 11 -5.67 4.83 37.43
CA ILE A 11 -4.70 5.24 38.46
C ILE A 11 -3.27 5.01 37.97
N LEU A 12 -2.97 3.84 37.39
CA LEU A 12 -1.65 3.53 36.83
C LEU A 12 -1.26 4.45 35.66
N VAL A 13 -2.22 4.78 34.79
CA VAL A 13 -2.00 5.72 33.68
C VAL A 13 -1.72 7.13 34.22
N VAL A 14 -2.49 7.60 35.20
CA VAL A 14 -2.32 8.92 35.82
C VAL A 14 -0.98 9.02 36.56
N GLU A 15 -0.59 8.01 37.33
CA GLU A 15 0.72 7.97 38.00
C GLU A 15 1.89 7.96 37.02
N SER A 16 1.78 7.20 35.93
CA SER A 16 2.79 7.15 34.87
C SER A 16 2.91 8.50 34.15
N LEU A 17 1.78 9.16 33.87
CA LEU A 17 1.75 10.49 33.28
C LEU A 17 2.37 11.52 34.23
N ASN A 18 2.01 11.51 35.52
CA ASN A 18 2.57 12.43 36.50
C ASN A 18 4.09 12.30 36.66
N LYS A 19 4.63 11.07 36.68
CA LYS A 19 6.08 10.84 36.70
C LYS A 19 6.76 11.34 35.42
N ALA A 20 6.13 11.11 34.27
CA ALA A 20 6.65 11.59 33.00
C ALA A 20 6.64 13.12 32.91
N PHE A 21 5.57 13.79 33.37
CA PHE A 21 5.48 15.25 33.42
C PHE A 21 6.50 15.85 34.39
N ALA A 22 6.67 15.27 35.59
CA ALA A 22 7.68 15.73 36.55
C ALA A 22 9.10 15.66 35.97
N LYS A 23 9.42 14.55 35.27
CA LYS A 23 10.71 14.38 34.57
C LYS A 23 10.85 15.37 33.41
N ALA A 24 9.81 15.59 32.62
CA ALA A 24 9.78 16.55 31.52
C ALA A 24 10.07 17.98 32.01
N PHE A 25 9.43 18.41 33.09
CA PHE A 25 9.67 19.73 33.70
C PHE A 25 11.11 19.88 34.23
N SER A 26 11.67 18.82 34.83
CA SER A 26 13.07 18.82 35.29
C SER A 26 14.05 18.94 34.11
N ASP A 27 13.84 18.14 33.06
CA ASP A 27 14.68 18.10 31.86
C ASP A 27 14.69 19.45 31.11
N VAL A 28 13.53 20.10 31.00
CA VAL A 28 13.40 21.44 30.39
C VAL A 28 14.13 22.49 31.24
N ARG A 29 14.06 22.38 32.57
CA ARG A 29 14.71 23.30 33.52
C ARG A 29 16.23 23.17 33.51
N GLU A 30 16.77 21.97 33.34
CA GLU A 30 18.22 21.69 33.34
C GLU A 30 18.89 21.99 31.99
N LYS A 31 18.21 21.76 30.86
CA LYS A 31 18.79 21.90 29.51
C LYS A 31 18.26 23.14 28.78
N LYS A 32 18.39 24.31 29.41
CA LYS A 32 17.83 25.60 28.95
C LYS A 32 18.21 25.96 27.50
N PHE A 33 19.43 25.64 27.06
CA PHE A 33 19.90 25.90 25.69
C PHE A 33 19.14 25.09 24.63
N ARG A 34 18.75 23.84 24.95
CA ARG A 34 17.90 23.02 24.05
C ARG A 34 16.48 23.58 23.98
N GLY A 35 15.96 24.09 25.09
CA GLY A 35 14.65 24.74 25.14
C GLY A 35 14.59 26.03 24.30
N PHE A 36 15.63 26.86 24.34
CA PHE A 36 15.73 28.07 23.50
C PHE A 36 15.77 27.73 22.00
N PHE A 37 16.55 26.73 21.62
CA PHE A 37 16.62 26.26 20.22
C PHE A 37 15.28 25.68 19.73
N LEU A 38 14.58 24.94 20.60
CA LEU A 38 13.24 24.42 20.32
C LEU A 38 12.22 25.55 20.14
N LEU A 39 12.28 26.58 20.98
CA LEU A 39 11.43 27.76 20.89
C LEU A 39 11.67 28.52 19.58
N ALA A 40 12.94 28.72 19.18
CA ALA A 40 13.29 29.36 17.92
C ALA A 40 12.78 28.56 16.70
N LEU A 41 12.92 27.22 16.73
CA LEU A 41 12.37 26.33 15.69
C LEU A 41 10.85 26.41 15.60
N VAL A 42 10.17 26.53 16.73
CA VAL A 42 8.70 26.59 16.80
C VAL A 42 8.14 27.94 16.40
N VAL A 43 8.82 29.03 16.75
CA VAL A 43 8.49 30.37 16.25
C VAL A 43 8.68 30.42 14.73
N THR A 44 9.78 29.85 14.21
CA THR A 44 10.01 29.75 12.76
C THR A 44 8.93 28.88 12.09
N ALA A 45 8.59 27.74 12.68
CA ALA A 45 7.53 26.86 12.19
C ALA A 45 6.13 27.50 12.26
N TYR A 46 5.88 28.37 13.24
CA TYR A 46 4.62 29.09 13.38
C TYR A 46 4.42 30.11 12.26
N PHE A 47 5.45 30.89 11.93
CA PHE A 47 5.39 31.83 10.80
C PHE A 47 5.33 31.12 9.44
N ALA A 48 5.89 29.91 9.31
CA ALA A 48 5.86 29.15 8.07
C ALA A 48 4.58 28.34 7.84
N TRP A 49 3.98 27.77 8.90
CA TRP A 49 2.95 26.72 8.77
C TRP A 49 1.72 26.90 9.67
N GLY A 50 1.63 28.00 10.42
CA GLY A 50 0.48 28.30 11.29
C GLY A 50 0.45 27.53 12.62
N CYS A 51 -0.57 27.81 13.44
CA CYS A 51 -0.63 27.41 14.85
C CYS A 51 -0.78 25.89 15.10
N SER A 52 -1.60 25.20 14.30
CA SER A 52 -1.86 23.77 14.48
C SER A 52 -0.65 22.91 14.11
N ALA A 53 0.05 23.25 13.03
CA ALA A 53 1.26 22.57 12.60
C ALA A 53 2.43 22.83 13.56
N SER A 54 2.57 24.07 14.06
CA SER A 54 3.66 24.42 14.98
C SER A 54 3.56 23.69 16.32
N LEU A 55 2.34 23.48 16.85
CA LEU A 55 2.09 22.69 18.06
C LEU A 55 2.50 21.22 17.91
N ASN A 56 2.19 20.63 16.76
CA ASN A 56 2.52 19.26 16.43
C ASN A 56 4.05 19.07 16.26
N TRP A 57 4.71 19.99 15.57
CA TRP A 57 6.17 20.00 15.47
C TRP A 57 6.86 20.28 16.80
N LEU A 58 6.33 21.20 17.62
CA LEU A 58 6.80 21.43 18.97
C LEU A 58 6.76 20.14 19.78
N LEU A 59 5.63 19.42 19.75
CA LEU A 59 5.50 18.15 20.46
C LEU A 59 6.54 17.14 19.97
N PHE A 60 6.68 16.94 18.65
CA PHE A 60 7.64 15.98 18.10
C PHE A 60 9.09 16.32 18.43
N LEU A 61 9.49 17.56 18.20
CA LEU A 61 10.84 18.03 18.47
C LEU A 61 11.14 17.96 19.97
N THR A 62 10.17 18.24 20.84
CA THR A 62 10.36 18.14 22.29
C THR A 62 10.66 16.70 22.69
N PHE A 63 9.86 15.73 22.24
CA PHE A 63 10.13 14.31 22.50
C PHE A 63 11.47 13.85 21.91
N LEU A 64 11.82 14.34 20.72
CA LEU A 64 13.07 14.02 20.03
C LEU A 64 14.31 14.56 20.78
N PHE A 65 14.31 15.83 21.17
CA PHE A 65 15.45 16.51 21.79
C PHE A 65 15.67 16.10 23.25
N TYR A 66 14.59 15.81 23.98
CA TYR A 66 14.67 15.40 25.37
C TYR A 66 14.68 13.88 25.57
N GLY A 67 14.32 13.10 24.55
CA GLY A 67 14.35 11.63 24.62
C GLY A 67 13.34 11.07 25.63
N TRP A 68 12.14 11.65 25.64
CA TRP A 68 11.05 11.21 26.52
C TRP A 68 10.42 9.90 26.06
N GLU A 69 9.64 9.26 26.93
CA GLU A 69 9.02 7.97 26.63
C GLU A 69 8.01 8.06 25.48
N ASN A 70 8.33 7.42 24.36
CA ASN A 70 7.52 7.41 23.13
C ASN A 70 6.11 6.83 23.32
N ARG A 71 5.88 6.08 24.40
CA ARG A 71 4.58 5.49 24.76
C ARG A 71 3.50 6.54 25.01
N ILE A 72 3.87 7.74 25.46
CA ILE A 72 2.94 8.83 25.72
C ILE A 72 2.31 9.31 24.41
N VAL A 73 3.13 9.48 23.37
CA VAL A 73 2.67 9.84 22.03
C VAL A 73 1.79 8.73 21.43
N ALA A 74 2.14 7.47 21.66
CA ALA A 74 1.32 6.33 21.24
C ALA A 74 -0.08 6.32 21.91
N ILE A 75 -0.17 6.70 23.19
CA ILE A 75 -1.44 6.83 23.91
C ILE A 75 -2.28 7.97 23.33
N LEU A 76 -1.68 9.12 23.03
CA LEU A 76 -2.37 10.23 22.37
C LEU A 76 -2.92 9.82 20.99
N ALA A 77 -2.18 9.01 20.23
CA ALA A 77 -2.64 8.44 18.97
C ALA A 77 -3.91 7.61 19.16
N LEU A 78 -3.89 6.71 20.15
CA LEU A 78 -5.02 5.82 20.45
C LEU A 78 -6.25 6.58 20.96
N ILE A 79 -6.07 7.58 21.83
CA ILE A 79 -7.17 8.43 22.32
C ILE A 79 -7.81 9.17 21.16
N SER A 80 -7.00 9.81 20.32
CA SER A 80 -7.50 10.58 19.17
C SER A 80 -8.28 9.68 18.21
N LEU A 81 -7.78 8.48 17.92
CA LEU A 81 -8.48 7.50 17.07
C LEU A 81 -9.78 6.99 17.70
N ALA A 82 -9.77 6.68 19.00
CA ALA A 82 -10.93 6.19 19.72
C ALA A 82 -12.06 7.23 19.84
N THR A 83 -11.73 8.52 19.73
CA THR A 83 -12.70 9.63 19.82
C THR A 83 -13.46 9.85 18.51
N CYS A 84 -12.89 9.44 17.37
CA CYS A 84 -13.47 9.65 16.04
C CYS A 84 -14.89 9.06 15.87
N PRO A 85 -15.19 7.81 16.26
CA PRO A 85 -16.53 7.23 16.12
C PRO A 85 -17.60 7.98 16.91
N PHE A 86 -17.25 8.50 18.10
CA PHE A 86 -18.18 9.29 18.91
C PHE A 86 -18.48 10.63 18.24
N LEU A 87 -17.46 11.32 17.72
CA LEU A 87 -17.63 12.60 17.05
C LEU A 87 -18.48 12.47 15.77
N LEU A 88 -18.28 11.42 14.99
CA LEU A 88 -19.13 11.10 13.84
C LEU A 88 -20.58 10.78 14.27
N ALA A 89 -20.77 10.05 15.37
CA ALA A 89 -22.11 9.79 15.91
C ALA A 89 -22.84 11.08 16.34
N PHE A 90 -22.11 12.10 16.79
CA PHE A 90 -22.65 13.43 17.13
C PHE A 90 -22.69 14.41 15.94
N LYS A 91 -22.49 13.95 14.70
CA LYS A 91 -22.45 14.79 13.48
C LYS A 91 -21.44 15.95 13.57
N LYS A 92 -20.30 15.71 14.22
CA LYS A 92 -19.17 16.65 14.33
C LYS A 92 -18.06 16.24 13.37
N ASP A 93 -18.37 16.22 12.08
CA ASP A 93 -17.52 15.64 11.03
C ASP A 93 -16.13 16.31 10.97
N THR A 94 -16.07 17.63 11.00
CA THR A 94 -14.81 18.40 11.00
C THR A 94 -13.92 18.10 12.22
N LEU A 95 -14.52 17.85 13.38
CA LEU A 95 -13.78 17.52 14.60
C LEU A 95 -13.28 16.08 14.57
N ALA A 96 -14.09 15.16 14.04
CA ALA A 96 -13.70 13.76 13.84
C ALA A 96 -12.52 13.65 12.87
N GLU A 97 -12.56 14.42 11.78
CA GLU A 97 -11.46 14.52 10.81
C GLU A 97 -10.19 15.06 11.46
N THR A 98 -10.31 16.14 12.25
CA THR A 98 -9.16 16.71 12.97
C THR A 98 -8.55 15.69 13.93
N MET A 99 -9.36 14.94 14.68
CA MET A 99 -8.89 13.90 15.59
C MET A 99 -8.23 12.72 14.84
N ALA A 100 -8.75 12.33 13.68
CA ALA A 100 -8.14 11.30 12.86
C ALA A 100 -6.75 11.73 12.33
N VAL A 101 -6.61 12.99 11.92
CA VAL A 101 -5.33 13.59 11.52
C VAL A 101 -4.34 13.60 12.69
N SER A 102 -4.76 14.05 13.87
CA SER A 102 -3.93 14.03 15.08
C SER A 102 -3.50 12.61 15.46
N ALA A 103 -4.42 11.64 15.39
CA ALA A 103 -4.12 10.23 15.67
C ALA A 103 -3.00 9.69 14.78
N TYR A 104 -3.09 10.00 13.49
CA TYR A 104 -2.10 9.60 12.50
C TYR A 104 -0.73 10.26 12.75
N PHE A 105 -0.73 11.57 13.02
CA PHE A 105 0.49 12.32 13.30
C PHE A 105 1.23 11.73 14.52
N PHE A 106 0.52 11.45 15.61
CA PHE A 106 1.09 10.83 16.80
C PHE A 106 1.60 9.41 16.53
N LEU A 107 0.94 8.64 15.66
CA LEU A 107 1.40 7.31 15.27
C LEU A 107 2.71 7.37 14.48
N VAL A 108 2.82 8.29 13.51
CA VAL A 108 4.06 8.52 12.75
C VAL A 108 5.18 8.98 13.67
N MET A 109 4.92 9.96 14.55
CA MET A 109 5.88 10.43 15.54
C MET A 109 6.39 9.28 16.41
N THR A 110 5.49 8.43 16.90
CA THR A 110 5.84 7.26 17.73
C THR A 110 6.82 6.35 16.99
N VAL A 111 6.55 6.05 15.72
CA VAL A 111 7.43 5.19 14.90
C VAL A 111 8.80 5.84 14.69
N VAL A 112 8.84 7.12 14.33
CA VAL A 112 10.09 7.85 14.09
C VAL A 112 10.92 7.97 15.36
N LEU A 113 10.30 8.35 16.48
CA LEU A 113 10.97 8.44 17.77
C LEU A 113 11.51 7.08 18.22
N GLN A 114 10.79 5.99 17.96
CA GLN A 114 11.25 4.64 18.24
C GLN A 114 12.47 4.24 17.38
N MET A 115 12.52 4.66 16.11
CA MET A 115 13.69 4.45 15.24
C MET A 115 14.90 5.25 15.74
N VAL A 116 14.69 6.49 16.19
CA VAL A 116 15.76 7.34 16.72
C VAL A 116 16.29 6.81 18.05
N GLU A 117 15.42 6.39 18.95
CA GLU A 117 15.76 5.74 20.21
C GLU A 117 16.62 4.50 19.97
N PHE A 118 16.23 3.66 19.01
CA PHE A 118 16.99 2.48 18.60
C PHE A 118 18.41 2.83 18.12
N LYS A 119 18.56 3.87 17.28
CA LYS A 119 19.86 4.34 16.78
C LYS A 119 20.74 4.96 17.89
N ARG A 120 20.13 5.65 18.86
CA ARG A 120 20.85 6.20 20.04
C ARG A 120 21.38 5.07 20.93
N GLU A 121 20.57 4.04 21.15
CA GLU A 121 20.97 2.86 21.91
C GLU A 121 22.10 2.08 21.22
N GLU A 122 22.05 1.92 19.90
CA GLU A 122 23.10 1.26 19.11
C GLU A 122 24.43 2.03 19.16
N ARG A 123 24.39 3.37 19.08
CA ARG A 123 25.58 4.23 19.22
C ARG A 123 26.19 4.17 20.62
N ASN A 124 25.36 4.11 21.66
CA ASN A 124 25.80 3.98 23.05
C ASN A 124 26.37 2.59 23.36
N ASP A 125 25.87 1.53 22.72
CA ASP A 125 26.43 0.18 22.80
C ASP A 125 27.81 0.08 22.11
N LEU A 126 28.00 0.75 20.96
CA LEU A 126 29.29 0.81 20.25
C LEU A 126 30.36 1.55 21.07
N THR A 127 30.01 2.65 21.73
CA THR A 127 30.94 3.41 22.59
C THR A 127 31.25 2.67 23.90
N ASN A 128 30.26 2.01 24.52
CA ASN A 128 30.50 1.17 25.71
C ASN A 128 31.26 -0.13 25.42
N SER A 129 31.13 -0.70 24.22
CA SER A 129 31.89 -1.88 23.77
C SER A 129 33.40 -1.60 23.75
N HIS A 130 33.81 -0.44 23.22
CA HIS A 130 35.21 -0.03 23.21
C HIS A 130 35.75 0.24 24.62
N SER A 131 34.97 0.86 25.52
CA SER A 131 35.40 1.09 26.90
C SER A 131 35.45 -0.20 27.75
N LEU A 132 34.61 -1.20 27.46
CA LEU A 132 34.61 -2.49 28.16
C LEU A 132 35.82 -3.35 27.77
N PHE A 133 36.30 -3.24 26.52
CA PHE A 133 37.52 -3.90 26.05
C PHE A 133 38.77 -3.36 26.77
N TRP A 134 38.91 -2.04 26.84
CA TRP A 134 40.01 -1.39 27.58
C TRP A 134 39.94 -1.63 29.09
N ARG A 135 38.76 -1.58 29.71
CA ARG A 135 38.60 -1.91 31.15
C ARG A 135 38.90 -3.38 31.47
N LYS A 136 38.60 -4.33 30.56
CA LYS A 136 38.98 -5.74 30.72
C LYS A 136 40.48 -5.99 30.51
N MET A 137 41.13 -5.19 29.67
CA MET A 137 42.57 -5.27 29.42
C MET A 137 43.37 -4.70 30.61
N ILE A 138 42.97 -3.53 31.12
CA ILE A 138 43.57 -2.89 32.30
C ILE A 138 43.37 -3.76 33.56
N LYS A 139 42.17 -4.30 33.80
CA LYS A 139 41.93 -5.25 34.90
C LYS A 139 42.69 -6.58 34.76
N LYS A 140 43.11 -6.98 33.56
CA LYS A 140 43.94 -8.18 33.35
C LYS A 140 45.43 -7.92 33.59
N ILE A 141 45.89 -6.68 33.43
CA ILE A 141 47.27 -6.25 33.70
C ILE A 141 47.46 -5.96 35.20
N GLU A 142 46.44 -5.41 35.87
CA GLU A 142 46.48 -5.09 37.31
C GLU A 142 46.17 -6.29 38.25
N ALA A 143 45.69 -7.43 37.72
CA ALA A 143 45.31 -8.60 38.52
C ALA A 143 46.41 -9.69 38.60
N ILE A 144 47.65 -9.37 38.21
CA ILE A 144 48.79 -10.27 38.32
C ILE A 144 49.55 -9.96 39.61
N ASN A 145 49.24 -10.69 40.68
CA ASN A 145 50.12 -10.83 41.84
C ASN A 145 50.36 -12.33 42.08
N PHE A 146 51.41 -12.84 41.43
CA PHE A 146 51.75 -14.26 41.25
C PHE A 146 51.93 -15.11 42.55
N PRO A 147 52.28 -14.57 43.73
CA PRO A 147 52.54 -15.41 44.91
C PRO A 147 51.29 -15.88 45.69
N THR A 148 50.13 -15.22 45.55
CA THR A 148 48.95 -15.47 46.40
C THR A 148 48.01 -16.56 45.88
N LEU A 149 48.14 -16.94 44.60
CA LEU A 149 47.29 -17.90 43.91
C LEU A 149 47.65 -19.37 44.26
N ILE A 150 48.92 -19.64 44.59
CA ILE A 150 49.42 -20.97 44.92
C ILE A 150 48.91 -21.45 46.30
N ASN A 151 48.71 -20.55 47.25
CA ASN A 151 48.28 -20.91 48.61
C ASN A 151 46.76 -21.09 48.77
N LYS A 152 45.94 -20.49 47.90
CA LYS A 152 44.48 -20.50 48.05
C LYS A 152 43.77 -21.71 47.42
N ILE A 153 44.46 -22.50 46.58
CA ILE A 153 43.89 -23.70 45.95
C ILE A 153 43.83 -24.90 46.91
N LYS A 154 44.51 -24.85 48.06
CA LYS A 154 44.61 -25.99 48.99
C LYS A 154 43.37 -26.30 49.84
N ASN A 155 42.37 -25.42 49.99
CA ASN A 155 41.38 -25.56 51.07
C ASN A 155 39.89 -25.35 50.70
N LEU A 156 39.35 -26.04 49.69
CA LEU A 156 37.90 -26.03 49.43
C LEU A 156 37.25 -27.42 49.58
N LYS A 157 36.27 -27.54 50.50
CA LYS A 157 35.26 -28.63 50.52
C LYS A 157 33.84 -28.10 50.73
N PHE A 158 32.93 -28.65 49.93
CA PHE A 158 31.48 -28.43 49.84
C PHE A 158 30.67 -29.14 50.95
N LYS A 159 29.47 -28.64 51.33
CA LYS A 159 28.21 -29.44 51.30
C LYS A 159 26.88 -28.68 51.57
N LYS A 160 25.86 -29.24 50.89
CA LYS A 160 24.38 -29.10 50.86
C LYS A 160 23.63 -28.77 52.16
N LEU A 161 22.41 -28.21 52.01
CA LEU A 161 21.20 -28.67 52.73
C LEU A 161 19.88 -28.20 52.06
N GLN A 162 18.88 -29.08 52.11
CA GLN A 162 17.47 -28.87 51.77
C GLN A 162 16.63 -29.58 52.87
N ILE A 163 15.31 -29.34 52.89
CA ILE A 163 14.22 -29.79 53.82
C ILE A 163 13.91 -28.70 54.85
N ALA A 164 12.92 -27.81 54.65
CA ALA A 164 11.46 -27.97 54.54
C ALA A 164 10.75 -28.19 55.90
N SER A 165 10.33 -27.10 56.52
CA SER A 165 9.10 -27.07 57.32
C SER A 165 8.39 -25.74 57.11
N VAL A 166 7.16 -25.88 56.67
CA VAL A 166 6.30 -24.87 56.07
C VAL A 166 5.45 -24.24 57.18
N GLN A 167 6.08 -23.48 58.08
CA GLN A 167 5.41 -22.39 58.80
C GLN A 167 5.55 -21.09 58.00
N LYS A 168 5.45 -21.23 56.67
CA LYS A 168 6.14 -20.46 55.62
C LYS A 168 5.14 -19.72 54.73
N TYR A 169 4.16 -19.01 55.30
CA TYR A 169 3.23 -18.27 54.44
C TYR A 169 2.96 -16.78 54.69
N PHE A 170 3.10 -16.18 55.89
CA PHE A 170 2.53 -14.82 56.04
C PHE A 170 3.26 -13.75 56.87
N THR A 171 4.52 -13.91 57.30
CA THR A 171 5.18 -12.85 58.13
C THR A 171 6.65 -12.56 57.78
N ASP A 172 7.17 -13.07 56.67
CA ASP A 172 8.61 -13.08 56.42
C ASP A 172 9.03 -12.02 55.39
N GLU A 173 9.76 -10.99 55.82
CA GLU A 173 10.42 -9.96 55.01
C GLU A 173 11.28 -10.57 53.89
N LYS A 174 11.75 -11.82 54.08
CA LYS A 174 12.44 -12.61 53.06
C LYS A 174 11.55 -13.00 51.87
N LYS A 175 10.21 -13.05 51.98
CA LYS A 175 9.30 -13.27 50.83
C LYS A 175 9.26 -12.05 49.92
N LEU A 176 9.23 -10.84 50.45
CA LEU A 176 9.33 -9.59 49.69
C LEU A 176 10.69 -9.49 49.00
N VAL A 177 11.78 -9.85 49.69
CA VAL A 177 13.13 -9.90 49.11
C VAL A 177 13.27 -11.06 48.11
N SER A 178 12.57 -12.18 48.26
CA SER A 178 12.57 -13.28 47.29
C SER A 178 11.69 -12.99 46.07
N LEU A 179 10.59 -12.25 46.25
CA LEU A 179 9.72 -11.78 45.17
C LEU A 179 10.42 -10.65 44.43
N SER A 180 11.11 -9.74 45.12
CA SER A 180 11.97 -8.74 44.50
C SER A 180 13.15 -9.40 43.81
N ARG A 181 13.81 -10.43 44.39
CA ARG A 181 14.87 -11.19 43.69
C ARG A 181 14.34 -12.04 42.55
N ARG A 182 13.13 -12.60 42.61
CA ARG A 182 12.48 -13.30 41.48
C ARG A 182 12.05 -12.33 40.40
N LEU A 183 11.50 -11.17 40.75
CA LEU A 183 11.21 -10.08 39.82
C LEU A 183 12.49 -9.53 39.24
N THR A 184 13.55 -9.36 40.02
CA THR A 184 14.86 -8.86 39.56
C THR A 184 15.54 -9.92 38.69
N ALA A 185 15.44 -11.21 39.01
CA ALA A 185 15.93 -12.30 38.17
C ALA A 185 15.06 -12.55 36.93
N GLU A 186 13.75 -12.34 37.00
CA GLU A 186 12.84 -12.35 35.85
C GLU A 186 13.04 -11.12 34.97
N ILE A 187 13.36 -9.94 35.55
CA ILE A 187 13.71 -8.68 34.88
C ILE A 187 15.12 -8.78 34.26
N GLU A 188 16.07 -9.42 34.93
CA GLU A 188 17.41 -9.72 34.40
C GLU A 188 17.38 -10.82 33.33
N ASN A 189 16.48 -11.81 33.45
CA ASN A 189 16.16 -12.76 32.36
C ASN A 189 15.26 -12.14 31.28
N PHE A 190 14.54 -11.05 31.60
CA PHE A 190 13.96 -10.08 30.67
C PHE A 190 15.03 -9.10 30.18
N LYS A 191 16.30 -9.53 30.09
CA LYS A 191 17.15 -9.08 28.99
C LYS A 191 16.39 -9.39 27.71
N PHE A 192 15.65 -8.39 27.23
CA PHE A 192 15.17 -8.32 25.86
C PHE A 192 16.31 -8.86 25.01
N LYS A 193 16.11 -10.04 24.39
CA LYS A 193 16.91 -10.41 23.24
C LYS A 193 16.72 -9.25 22.29
N LYS A 194 17.63 -8.27 22.32
CA LYS A 194 17.63 -7.12 21.42
C LYS A 194 17.41 -7.74 20.05
N PRO A 195 16.29 -7.45 19.37
CA PRO A 195 16.08 -8.00 18.05
C PRO A 195 17.24 -7.45 17.22
N LYS A 196 18.25 -8.28 16.94
CA LYS A 196 19.28 -7.96 15.95
C LYS A 196 18.52 -7.87 14.63
N PHE A 197 18.09 -6.66 14.29
CA PHE A 197 17.43 -6.39 13.02
C PHE A 197 18.53 -6.42 11.95
N LYS A 198 18.91 -7.63 11.56
CA LYS A 198 19.84 -7.83 10.45
C LYS A 198 19.05 -7.47 9.19
N LEU A 199 19.37 -6.32 8.59
CA LEU A 199 18.75 -5.88 7.36
C LEU A 199 18.95 -6.98 6.30
N ASP A 200 17.84 -7.42 5.71
CA ASP A 200 17.84 -8.48 4.72
C ASP A 200 18.51 -7.96 3.45
N LYS A 201 19.69 -8.51 3.10
CA LYS A 201 20.47 -8.05 1.94
C LYS A 201 19.69 -8.12 0.62
N ASN A 202 18.67 -8.99 0.52
CA ASN A 202 17.88 -9.12 -0.69
C ASN A 202 17.03 -7.87 -0.97
N ILE A 203 16.76 -7.02 0.04
CA ILE A 203 16.08 -5.72 -0.16
C ILE A 203 16.85 -4.85 -1.16
N PHE A 204 18.18 -4.79 -1.03
CA PHE A 204 19.02 -4.01 -1.94
C PHE A 204 18.99 -4.53 -3.37
N ILE A 205 18.87 -5.84 -3.55
CA ILE A 205 18.76 -6.45 -4.89
C ILE A 205 17.44 -6.03 -5.55
N PHE A 206 16.31 -6.11 -4.83
CA PHE A 206 15.02 -5.65 -5.39
C PHE A 206 14.96 -4.15 -5.61
N LEU A 207 15.66 -3.34 -4.79
CA LEU A 207 15.87 -1.92 -5.07
C LEU A 207 16.63 -1.71 -6.37
N SER A 208 17.74 -2.43 -6.58
CA SER A 208 18.51 -2.37 -7.83
C SER A 208 17.70 -2.82 -9.04
N LEU A 209 16.92 -3.90 -8.92
CA LEU A 209 16.02 -4.36 -10.00
C LEU A 209 14.97 -3.29 -10.33
N SER A 210 14.38 -2.66 -9.31
CA SER A 210 13.39 -1.60 -9.50
C SER A 210 13.98 -0.38 -10.19
N VAL A 211 15.22 -0.01 -9.85
CA VAL A 211 15.97 1.02 -10.57
C VAL A 211 16.21 0.59 -12.02
N GLY A 212 16.61 -0.65 -12.28
CA GLY A 212 16.79 -1.16 -13.65
C GLY A 212 15.50 -1.18 -14.48
N ILE A 213 14.37 -1.52 -13.87
CA ILE A 213 13.04 -1.45 -14.50
C ILE A 213 12.68 0.01 -14.82
N LEU A 214 12.93 0.93 -13.89
CA LEU A 214 12.44 2.31 -13.99
C LEU A 214 13.46 3.32 -14.51
N TRP A 215 14.70 2.95 -14.84
CA TRP A 215 15.80 3.93 -14.87
C TRP A 215 15.55 5.17 -15.76
N LYS A 216 14.99 5.01 -16.97
CA LYS A 216 14.61 6.15 -17.84
C LYS A 216 13.48 6.99 -17.23
N LEU A 217 12.55 6.33 -16.53
CA LEU A 217 11.46 6.99 -15.81
C LEU A 217 11.93 7.70 -14.54
N LEU A 218 13.15 7.45 -14.05
CA LEU A 218 13.72 8.16 -12.91
C LEU A 218 14.34 9.51 -13.29
N LEU A 219 14.40 9.85 -14.59
CA LEU A 219 14.77 11.19 -15.04
C LEU A 219 13.77 12.25 -14.51
N PRO A 220 14.19 13.52 -14.38
CA PRO A 220 13.36 14.59 -13.85
C PRO A 220 12.06 14.78 -14.64
N GLY A 221 10.96 15.03 -13.94
CA GLY A 221 9.61 15.20 -14.51
C GLY A 221 8.61 14.16 -14.01
N PHE A 222 7.34 14.33 -14.33
CA PHE A 222 6.24 13.45 -13.94
C PHE A 222 6.09 12.28 -14.91
N VAL A 223 5.82 11.07 -14.42
CA VAL A 223 5.29 10.01 -15.29
C VAL A 223 3.77 10.15 -15.27
N LEU A 224 3.17 10.51 -16.41
CA LEU A 224 1.72 10.65 -16.55
C LEU A 224 1.19 9.54 -17.46
N THR A 225 0.15 8.87 -17.01
CA THR A 225 -0.50 7.74 -17.70
C THR A 225 -1.99 7.79 -17.40
N LEU A 226 -2.78 6.88 -17.99
CA LEU A 226 -4.25 6.90 -17.96
C LEU A 226 -4.85 7.37 -16.61
N ASP A 227 -4.58 6.66 -15.50
CA ASP A 227 -5.08 7.01 -14.16
C ASP A 227 -4.02 7.67 -13.23
N MET A 228 -2.77 7.87 -13.69
CA MET A 228 -1.67 8.41 -12.87
C MET A 228 -1.41 9.89 -13.16
N ASN A 229 -2.33 10.74 -12.72
CA ASN A 229 -2.27 12.18 -12.94
C ASN A 229 -1.67 12.88 -11.72
N TRP A 230 -0.34 12.89 -11.64
CA TRP A 230 0.40 13.66 -10.64
C TRP A 230 0.63 15.09 -11.13
N MET A 231 0.78 16.03 -10.20
CA MET A 231 1.00 17.45 -10.49
C MET A 231 1.94 18.04 -9.44
N PRO A 232 2.51 19.26 -9.65
CA PRO A 232 3.51 19.85 -8.75
C PRO A 232 3.13 19.89 -7.27
N TYR A 233 1.84 20.02 -6.97
CA TYR A 233 1.28 20.01 -5.63
C TYR A 233 0.15 18.98 -5.54
N MET A 234 0.18 18.11 -4.54
CA MET A 234 -0.82 17.05 -4.37
C MET A 234 -1.81 17.39 -3.25
N PRO A 235 -2.88 18.20 -3.49
CA PRO A 235 -3.91 18.43 -2.49
C PRO A 235 -4.68 17.15 -2.19
N VAL A 236 -5.20 17.07 -0.97
CA VAL A 236 -6.13 16.01 -0.59
C VAL A 236 -7.51 16.37 -1.13
N ILE A 237 -8.04 15.51 -2.01
CA ILE A 237 -9.37 15.66 -2.59
C ILE A 237 -10.30 14.65 -1.93
N ILE A 238 -11.38 15.13 -1.33
CA ILE A 238 -12.40 14.30 -0.71
C ILE A 238 -13.57 14.14 -1.67
N ASN A 239 -13.73 12.93 -2.24
CA ASN A 239 -14.87 12.61 -3.07
C ASN A 239 -15.93 11.88 -2.23
N ALA A 240 -17.16 12.44 -2.20
CA ALA A 240 -18.29 11.91 -1.46
C ALA A 240 -18.72 10.50 -1.92
N ASP A 241 -18.62 10.22 -3.22
CA ASP A 241 -19.02 8.94 -3.81
C ASP A 241 -17.93 7.86 -3.65
N SER A 242 -16.70 8.26 -3.32
CA SER A 242 -15.58 7.34 -3.13
C SER A 242 -15.59 6.66 -1.76
N PHE A 243 -14.97 5.48 -1.68
CA PHE A 243 -14.78 4.77 -0.41
C PHE A 243 -13.89 5.51 0.60
N ARG A 244 -13.09 6.50 0.19
CA ARG A 244 -12.12 7.25 1.04
C ARG A 244 -11.02 6.40 1.70
N ALA A 245 -10.86 5.12 1.35
CA ALA A 245 -9.82 4.24 1.93
C ALA A 245 -8.38 4.72 1.65
N PHE A 246 -8.16 5.45 0.56
CA PHE A 246 -6.86 6.03 0.20
C PHE A 246 -6.51 7.28 1.01
N LEU A 247 -7.43 7.81 1.83
CA LEU A 247 -7.28 9.10 2.49
C LEU A 247 -5.98 9.23 3.33
N PRO A 248 -5.57 8.25 4.17
CA PRO A 248 -4.33 8.36 4.93
C PRO A 248 -3.09 8.50 4.04
N LEU A 249 -3.06 7.77 2.92
CA LEU A 249 -1.95 7.83 1.97
C LEU A 249 -2.00 9.12 1.14
N SER A 250 -3.18 9.64 0.82
CA SER A 250 -3.31 10.94 0.15
C SER A 250 -2.75 12.08 1.00
N TYR A 251 -2.98 12.07 2.32
CA TYR A 251 -2.35 13.03 3.23
C TYR A 251 -0.83 12.85 3.24
N LEU A 252 -0.32 11.63 3.34
CA LEU A 252 1.13 11.39 3.28
C LEU A 252 1.77 11.98 2.01
N ILE A 253 1.15 11.75 0.86
CA ILE A 253 1.62 12.29 -0.43
C ILE A 253 1.52 13.81 -0.42
N HIS A 254 0.42 14.36 0.08
CA HIS A 254 0.23 15.80 0.22
C HIS A 254 1.36 16.44 1.02
N TRP A 255 1.63 15.95 2.24
CA TRP A 255 2.71 16.44 3.09
C TRP A 255 4.09 16.27 2.44
N ALA A 256 4.35 15.12 1.81
CA ALA A 256 5.59 14.89 1.08
C ALA A 256 5.76 15.88 -0.09
N SER A 257 4.68 16.19 -0.82
CA SER A 257 4.68 17.15 -1.93
C SER A 257 4.84 18.61 -1.50
N VAL A 258 4.60 18.91 -0.22
CA VAL A 258 4.91 20.23 0.37
C VAL A 258 6.39 20.33 0.74
N LEU A 259 6.99 19.23 1.21
CA LEU A 259 8.39 19.18 1.63
C LEU A 259 9.38 19.09 0.44
N THR A 260 8.96 18.43 -0.63
CA THR A 260 9.74 18.27 -1.85
C THR A 260 8.80 18.24 -3.05
N SER A 261 9.33 18.41 -4.26
CA SER A 261 8.46 18.41 -5.44
C SER A 261 7.76 17.05 -5.61
N ALA A 262 6.47 17.08 -5.97
CA ALA A 262 5.66 15.89 -6.12
C ALA A 262 6.22 14.87 -7.12
N TRP A 263 6.97 15.28 -8.14
CA TRP A 263 7.60 14.32 -9.07
C TRP A 263 8.66 13.47 -8.37
N ILE A 264 9.39 14.02 -7.39
CA ILE A 264 10.37 13.26 -6.57
C ILE A 264 9.63 12.22 -5.73
N VAL A 265 8.54 12.65 -5.07
CA VAL A 265 7.67 11.75 -4.29
C VAL A 265 7.16 10.61 -5.17
N GLN A 266 6.70 10.92 -6.39
CA GLN A 266 6.26 9.92 -7.36
C GLN A 266 7.37 8.89 -7.65
N LYS A 267 8.59 9.33 -7.97
CA LYS A 267 9.70 8.40 -8.28
C LYS A 267 10.02 7.50 -7.08
N VAL A 268 10.08 8.06 -5.87
CA VAL A 268 10.31 7.29 -4.64
C VAL A 268 9.23 6.23 -4.45
N MET A 269 7.97 6.61 -4.67
CA MET A 269 6.84 5.67 -4.57
C MET A 269 6.89 4.58 -5.63
N LEU A 270 7.28 4.89 -6.88
CA LEU A 270 7.42 3.90 -7.95
C LEU A 270 8.58 2.92 -7.65
N VAL A 271 9.75 3.40 -7.22
CA VAL A 271 10.86 2.53 -6.82
C VAL A 271 10.45 1.63 -5.65
N ALA A 272 9.77 2.20 -4.65
CA ALA A 272 9.26 1.45 -3.50
C ALA A 272 8.22 0.40 -3.91
N LEU A 273 7.36 0.72 -4.88
CA LEU A 273 6.33 -0.19 -5.40
C LEU A 273 6.94 -1.44 -6.02
N PHE A 274 7.79 -1.29 -7.04
CA PHE A 274 8.43 -2.42 -7.72
C PHE A 274 9.32 -3.22 -6.76
N SER A 275 10.01 -2.54 -5.84
CA SER A 275 10.84 -3.20 -4.84
C SER A 275 9.98 -4.04 -3.90
N SER A 276 8.80 -3.53 -3.52
CA SER A 276 7.86 -4.22 -2.65
C SER A 276 7.22 -5.42 -3.34
N ILE A 277 6.81 -5.31 -4.61
CA ILE A 277 6.27 -6.44 -5.38
C ILE A 277 7.26 -7.61 -5.36
N GLY A 278 8.52 -7.36 -5.73
CA GLY A 278 9.55 -8.38 -5.77
C GLY A 278 9.95 -8.90 -4.39
N TYR A 279 10.23 -8.00 -3.44
CA TYR A 279 10.73 -8.38 -2.11
C TYR A 279 9.68 -9.13 -1.28
N LEU A 280 8.43 -8.65 -1.28
CA LEU A 280 7.35 -9.32 -0.54
C LEU A 280 7.03 -10.68 -1.15
N ALA A 281 7.08 -10.81 -2.48
CA ALA A 281 6.95 -12.10 -3.14
C ALA A 281 8.09 -13.05 -2.74
N PHE A 282 9.36 -12.61 -2.84
CA PHE A 282 10.52 -13.40 -2.44
C PHE A 282 10.43 -13.90 -1.00
N LYS A 283 9.96 -13.03 -0.09
CA LYS A 283 9.92 -13.31 1.34
C LYS A 283 8.72 -14.16 1.78
N TYR A 284 7.56 -13.97 1.15
CA TYR A 284 6.30 -14.50 1.65
C TYR A 284 5.63 -15.50 0.73
N LEU A 285 5.99 -15.58 -0.56
CA LEU A 285 5.48 -16.66 -1.40
C LEU A 285 5.91 -17.99 -0.80
N PRO A 286 4.96 -18.92 -0.62
CA PRO A 286 5.26 -20.18 0.02
C PRO A 286 5.88 -21.12 -1.03
N VAL A 287 7.11 -20.87 -1.45
CA VAL A 287 7.85 -21.68 -2.42
C VAL A 287 9.08 -22.31 -1.74
N GLY A 288 9.33 -23.61 -1.95
CA GLY A 288 10.42 -24.37 -1.29
C GLY A 288 9.98 -25.66 -0.56
N PRO A 289 10.93 -26.52 -0.16
CA PRO A 289 10.70 -27.91 0.24
C PRO A 289 10.02 -28.07 1.61
N ARG A 290 9.10 -29.05 1.62
CA ARG A 290 8.55 -29.91 2.70
C ARG A 290 8.49 -29.39 4.14
N LYS A 291 9.60 -28.96 4.73
CA LYS A 291 9.59 -28.29 6.04
C LYS A 291 9.72 -26.78 5.82
N ILE A 292 8.57 -26.12 5.82
CA ILE A 292 8.50 -24.70 6.20
C ILE A 292 9.05 -24.60 7.62
N SER A 293 10.37 -24.42 7.77
CA SER A 293 10.87 -23.73 8.94
C SER A 293 10.27 -22.34 8.85
N LEU A 294 9.25 -22.09 9.67
CA LEU A 294 8.66 -20.79 9.96
C LEU A 294 9.68 -19.81 10.60
N GLU A 295 10.96 -20.17 10.54
CA GLU A 295 12.13 -19.46 11.01
C GLU A 295 12.94 -19.01 9.81
N ARG A 296 13.43 -17.78 9.90
CA ARG A 296 13.85 -16.87 8.82
C ARG A 296 15.05 -17.31 7.97
N ASP A 297 15.48 -18.57 8.06
CA ASP A 297 16.54 -19.11 7.22
C ASP A 297 15.93 -19.82 6.01
N HIS A 298 16.12 -19.21 4.85
CA HIS A 298 15.87 -19.86 3.56
C HIS A 298 16.93 -20.95 3.41
N GLY A 299 16.67 -22.14 3.94
CA GLY A 299 17.65 -23.23 3.96
C GLY A 299 18.14 -23.56 2.55
N GLY A 300 19.45 -23.75 2.35
CA GLY A 300 20.04 -24.19 1.08
C GLY A 300 19.95 -23.22 -0.12
N VAL A 301 21.00 -23.19 -0.95
CA VAL A 301 21.08 -22.31 -2.15
C VAL A 301 19.89 -22.54 -3.11
N LYS A 302 19.42 -23.79 -3.25
CA LYS A 302 18.30 -24.15 -4.15
C LYS A 302 16.99 -23.43 -3.79
N ASN A 303 16.65 -23.35 -2.51
CA ASN A 303 15.41 -22.69 -2.09
C ASN A 303 15.46 -21.21 -2.38
N LYS A 304 16.63 -20.60 -2.18
CA LYS A 304 16.84 -19.20 -2.52
C LYS A 304 16.63 -18.94 -4.01
N ILE A 305 17.12 -19.82 -4.89
CA ILE A 305 16.92 -19.73 -6.36
C ILE A 305 15.44 -19.83 -6.71
N VAL A 306 14.70 -20.78 -6.11
CA VAL A 306 13.25 -20.93 -6.35
C VAL A 306 12.47 -19.70 -5.87
N CYS A 307 12.80 -19.15 -4.70
CA CYS A 307 12.22 -17.90 -4.20
C CYS A 307 12.49 -16.73 -5.17
N TRP A 308 13.73 -16.61 -5.67
CA TRP A 308 14.09 -15.59 -6.66
C TRP A 308 13.29 -15.72 -7.95
N PHE A 309 13.25 -16.92 -8.52
CA PHE A 309 12.50 -17.18 -9.74
C PHE A 309 11.02 -16.81 -9.58
N SER A 310 10.39 -17.27 -8.51
CA SER A 310 8.97 -16.99 -8.23
C SER A 310 8.71 -15.49 -8.03
N ALA A 311 9.61 -14.80 -7.33
CA ALA A 311 9.53 -13.35 -7.13
C ALA A 311 9.69 -12.56 -8.43
N LEU A 312 10.57 -13.00 -9.34
CA LEU A 312 10.75 -12.36 -10.64
C LEU A 312 9.54 -12.57 -11.56
N ILE A 313 8.93 -13.77 -11.58
CA ILE A 313 7.66 -14.01 -12.28
C ILE A 313 6.56 -13.10 -11.73
N TYR A 314 6.51 -12.93 -10.40
CA TYR A 314 5.52 -12.05 -9.77
C TYR A 314 5.78 -10.55 -10.04
N LEU A 315 7.04 -10.15 -10.17
CA LEU A 315 7.46 -8.77 -10.40
C LEU A 315 7.36 -8.33 -11.86
N VAL A 316 7.76 -9.19 -12.78
CA VAL A 316 7.94 -8.89 -14.20
C VAL A 316 7.04 -9.82 -15.01
N ASN A 317 5.82 -9.36 -15.25
CA ASN A 317 4.80 -10.08 -16.02
C ASN A 317 3.81 -9.10 -16.66
N PRO A 318 2.97 -9.57 -17.61
CA PRO A 318 2.08 -8.69 -18.35
C PRO A 318 1.04 -7.96 -17.49
N PHE A 319 0.55 -8.57 -16.40
CA PHE A 319 -0.37 -7.88 -15.49
C PHE A 319 0.29 -6.65 -14.86
N VAL A 320 1.54 -6.78 -14.39
CA VAL A 320 2.27 -5.64 -13.81
C VAL A 320 2.57 -4.58 -14.87
N TYR A 321 2.94 -5.01 -16.08
CA TYR A 321 3.21 -4.14 -17.22
C TYR A 321 1.99 -3.25 -17.53
N THR A 322 0.85 -3.86 -17.83
CA THR A 322 -0.36 -3.17 -18.27
C THR A 322 -0.93 -2.28 -17.18
N ARG A 323 -0.87 -2.69 -15.90
CA ARG A 323 -1.40 -1.89 -14.79
C ARG A 323 -0.54 -0.65 -14.50
N LEU A 324 0.75 -0.65 -14.81
CA LEU A 324 1.53 0.59 -14.76
C LEU A 324 1.21 1.49 -15.96
N LEU A 325 1.09 0.94 -17.17
CA LEU A 325 0.69 1.73 -18.36
C LEU A 325 -0.67 2.40 -18.16
N ALA A 326 -1.61 1.71 -17.54
CA ALA A 326 -2.93 2.27 -17.19
C ALA A 326 -2.87 3.24 -16.00
N GLY A 327 -1.72 3.46 -15.37
CA GLY A 327 -1.59 4.33 -14.20
C GLY A 327 -2.24 3.80 -12.93
N GLN A 328 -2.53 2.50 -12.86
CA GLN A 328 -3.19 1.86 -11.71
C GLN A 328 -2.18 1.42 -10.63
N TRP A 329 -1.29 2.32 -10.25
CA TRP A 329 -0.20 2.07 -9.29
C TRP A 329 -0.71 1.66 -7.89
N LEU A 330 -1.91 2.10 -7.50
CA LEU A 330 -2.58 1.67 -6.26
C LEU A 330 -3.06 0.22 -6.30
N VAL A 331 -3.53 -0.24 -7.47
CA VAL A 331 -3.84 -1.65 -7.71
C VAL A 331 -2.57 -2.48 -7.57
N LEU A 332 -1.44 -2.00 -8.13
CA LEU A 332 -0.15 -2.67 -7.99
C LEU A 332 0.37 -2.73 -6.55
N TRP A 333 0.15 -1.70 -5.72
CA TRP A 333 0.44 -1.78 -4.29
C TRP A 333 -0.42 -2.85 -3.60
N GLY A 334 -1.70 -2.94 -3.95
CA GLY A 334 -2.56 -4.02 -3.43
C GLY A 334 -2.07 -5.40 -3.86
N TYR A 335 -1.66 -5.55 -5.12
CA TYR A 335 -1.03 -6.74 -5.65
C TYR A 335 0.26 -7.12 -4.90
N ALA A 336 1.12 -6.15 -4.56
CA ALA A 336 2.33 -6.40 -3.77
C ALA A 336 2.06 -7.01 -2.38
N LEU A 337 0.87 -6.76 -1.82
CA LEU A 337 0.47 -7.20 -0.48
C LEU A 337 -0.23 -8.57 -0.44
N LEU A 338 -0.54 -9.19 -1.58
CA LEU A 338 -1.16 -10.53 -1.60
C LEU A 338 -0.26 -11.63 -1.00
N PRO A 339 1.06 -11.72 -1.30
CA PRO A 339 1.94 -12.72 -0.71
C PRO A 339 1.97 -12.72 0.84
N PRO A 340 2.18 -11.59 1.55
CA PRO A 340 2.17 -11.58 3.01
C PRO A 340 0.81 -11.91 3.63
N ILE A 341 -0.31 -11.63 2.95
CA ILE A 341 -1.66 -12.02 3.43
C ILE A 341 -1.81 -13.54 3.41
N LEU A 342 -1.55 -14.19 2.27
CA LEU A 342 -1.63 -15.66 2.19
C LEU A 342 -0.63 -16.35 3.13
N HIS A 343 0.58 -15.81 3.24
CA HIS A 343 1.55 -16.30 4.21
C HIS A 343 1.01 -16.21 5.64
N SER A 344 0.47 -15.06 6.03
CA SER A 344 -0.06 -14.83 7.39
C SER A 344 -1.28 -15.71 7.67
N LEU A 345 -2.10 -15.99 6.65
CA LEU A 345 -3.19 -16.95 6.71
C LEU A 345 -2.69 -18.37 7.05
N PHE A 346 -1.67 -18.85 6.33
CA PHE A 346 -1.08 -20.17 6.62
C PHE A 346 -0.40 -20.23 7.99
N VAL A 347 0.26 -19.15 8.41
CA VAL A 347 0.84 -19.06 9.76
C VAL A 347 -0.26 -19.11 10.82
N PHE A 348 -1.36 -18.37 10.61
CA PHE A 348 -2.51 -18.37 11.51
C PHE A 348 -3.19 -19.75 11.57
N GLN A 349 -3.34 -20.44 10.43
CA GLN A 349 -3.88 -21.80 10.41
C GLN A 349 -3.12 -22.78 11.31
N LYS A 350 -1.79 -22.66 11.30
CA LYS A 350 -0.89 -23.52 12.08
C LYS A 350 -0.89 -23.12 13.55
N LYS A 351 -0.68 -21.84 13.87
CA LYS A 351 -0.49 -21.36 15.25
C LYS A 351 -1.79 -21.05 15.99
N LYS A 352 -2.78 -20.52 15.28
CA LYS A 352 -4.08 -20.05 15.81
C LYS A 352 -3.92 -19.05 16.95
N ASP A 353 -2.84 -18.27 16.99
CA ASP A 353 -2.54 -17.32 18.07
C ASP A 353 -2.94 -15.88 17.72
N SER A 354 -3.01 -15.00 18.72
CA SER A 354 -3.41 -13.60 18.52
C SER A 354 -2.41 -12.83 17.67
N LYS A 355 -1.12 -13.15 17.75
CA LYS A 355 -0.06 -12.47 17.00
C LYS A 355 -0.15 -12.74 15.49
N SER A 356 -0.45 -13.97 15.10
CA SER A 356 -0.64 -14.35 13.70
C SER A 356 -1.96 -13.81 13.15
N ALA A 357 -3.03 -13.81 13.94
CA ALA A 357 -4.27 -13.11 13.58
C ALA A 357 -4.03 -11.61 13.36
N MET A 358 -3.35 -10.93 14.29
CA MET A 358 -3.08 -9.49 14.18
C MET A 358 -2.25 -9.15 12.94
N LYS A 359 -1.29 -10.01 12.57
CA LYS A 359 -0.53 -9.83 11.32
C LYS A 359 -1.42 -9.98 10.09
N LEU A 360 -2.27 -11.00 10.04
CA LEU A 360 -3.20 -11.22 8.93
C LEU A 360 -4.13 -10.01 8.74
N PHE A 361 -4.78 -9.56 9.80
CA PHE A 361 -5.68 -8.40 9.76
C PHE A 361 -4.94 -7.08 9.56
N GLY A 362 -3.69 -6.95 10.03
CA GLY A 362 -2.84 -5.79 9.74
C GLY A 362 -2.46 -5.69 8.25
N TRP A 363 -2.15 -6.81 7.60
CA TRP A 363 -1.95 -6.83 6.16
C TRP A 363 -3.24 -6.56 5.37
N LEU A 364 -4.38 -7.08 5.85
CA LEU A 364 -5.69 -6.79 5.26
C LEU A 364 -6.07 -5.31 5.37
N PHE A 365 -5.75 -4.67 6.51
CA PHE A 365 -5.91 -3.23 6.69
C PHE A 365 -5.08 -2.44 5.68
N LEU A 366 -3.77 -2.75 5.58
CA LEU A 366 -2.89 -2.11 4.61
C LEU A 366 -3.40 -2.32 3.17
N LEU A 367 -3.90 -3.53 2.86
CA LEU A 367 -4.49 -3.81 1.56
C LEU A 367 -5.69 -2.90 1.25
N GLY A 368 -6.58 -2.69 2.22
CA GLY A 368 -7.71 -1.77 2.11
C GLY A 368 -7.29 -0.33 1.83
N VAL A 369 -6.20 0.15 2.47
CA VAL A 369 -5.67 1.51 2.23
C VAL A 369 -5.22 1.71 0.79
N PHE A 370 -4.64 0.69 0.16
CA PHE A 370 -4.12 0.79 -1.21
C PHE A 370 -5.14 0.41 -2.29
N SER A 371 -5.93 -0.66 -2.10
CA SER A 371 -6.82 -1.16 -3.15
C SER A 371 -8.09 -1.79 -2.58
N ASN A 372 -9.22 -1.12 -2.80
CA ASN A 372 -10.54 -1.63 -2.43
C ASN A 372 -10.86 -2.95 -3.15
N HIS A 373 -10.46 -3.09 -4.42
CA HIS A 373 -10.74 -4.30 -5.20
C HIS A 373 -10.03 -5.52 -4.61
N PHE A 374 -8.71 -5.42 -4.41
CA PHE A 374 -7.96 -6.53 -3.80
C PHE A 374 -8.38 -6.78 -2.36
N PHE A 375 -8.78 -5.73 -1.62
CA PHE A 375 -9.35 -5.87 -0.29
C PHE A 375 -10.62 -6.72 -0.30
N VAL A 376 -11.62 -6.39 -1.13
CA VAL A 376 -12.88 -7.16 -1.19
C VAL A 376 -12.61 -8.60 -1.64
N MET A 377 -11.79 -8.80 -2.68
CA MET A 377 -11.40 -10.13 -3.14
C MET A 377 -10.72 -10.95 -2.04
N SER A 378 -9.79 -10.35 -1.30
CA SER A 378 -9.09 -11.01 -0.20
C SER A 378 -10.01 -11.26 1.00
N ALA A 379 -10.93 -10.35 1.29
CA ALA A 379 -11.91 -10.51 2.36
C ALA A 379 -12.86 -11.69 2.09
N ILE A 380 -13.34 -11.84 0.84
CA ILE A 380 -14.16 -12.97 0.40
C ILE A 380 -13.36 -14.28 0.54
N LEU A 381 -12.12 -14.31 0.05
CA LEU A 381 -11.24 -15.47 0.17
C LEU A 381 -11.03 -15.87 1.64
N LEU A 382 -10.77 -14.88 2.52
CA LEU A 382 -10.59 -15.11 3.95
C LEU A 382 -11.88 -15.58 4.63
N ALA A 383 -13.04 -15.03 4.25
CA ALA A 383 -14.34 -15.43 4.79
C ALA A 383 -14.65 -16.90 4.47
N VAL A 384 -14.52 -17.29 3.20
CA VAL A 384 -14.70 -18.68 2.74
C VAL A 384 -13.72 -19.60 3.46
N TRP A 385 -12.45 -19.19 3.59
CA TRP A 385 -11.44 -19.97 4.28
C TRP A 385 -11.72 -20.10 5.78
N PHE A 386 -12.15 -19.04 6.46
CA PHE A 386 -12.49 -19.08 7.88
C PHE A 386 -13.68 -20.00 8.14
N ALA A 387 -14.72 -19.94 7.30
CA ALA A 387 -15.85 -20.84 7.37
C ALA A 387 -15.40 -22.30 7.27
N PHE A 388 -14.63 -22.63 6.22
CA PHE A 388 -14.07 -23.98 6.06
C PHE A 388 -13.19 -24.41 7.24
N ALA A 389 -12.30 -23.53 7.71
CA ALA A 389 -11.39 -23.83 8.81
C ALA A 389 -12.16 -24.11 10.11
N LEU A 390 -13.18 -23.29 10.41
CA LEU A 390 -14.02 -23.47 11.61
C LEU A 390 -14.82 -24.78 11.54
N VAL A 391 -15.47 -25.06 10.41
CA VAL A 391 -16.19 -26.33 10.17
C VAL A 391 -15.25 -27.52 10.35
N ARG A 392 -14.03 -27.45 9.82
CA ARG A 392 -13.03 -28.51 9.98
C ARG A 392 -12.71 -28.79 11.45
N GLU A 393 -12.51 -27.75 12.27
CA GLU A 393 -12.22 -27.96 13.70
C GLU A 393 -13.44 -28.50 14.47
N ILE A 394 -14.68 -28.19 14.03
CA ILE A 394 -15.92 -28.79 14.55
C ILE A 394 -15.98 -30.29 14.21
N VAL A 395 -15.77 -30.66 12.94
CA VAL A 395 -15.79 -32.06 12.48
C VAL A 395 -14.70 -32.88 13.17
N GLN A 396 -13.52 -32.30 13.38
CA GLN A 396 -12.43 -32.93 14.13
C GLN A 396 -12.63 -32.94 15.65
N LYS A 397 -13.78 -32.45 16.15
CA LYS A 397 -14.15 -32.36 17.57
C LYS A 397 -13.11 -31.61 18.43
N ASN A 398 -12.33 -30.70 17.84
CA ASN A 398 -11.26 -29.97 18.52
C ASN A 398 -11.76 -28.63 19.08
N LYS A 399 -12.57 -28.71 20.14
CA LYS A 399 -13.20 -27.52 20.77
C LYS A 399 -12.19 -26.45 21.18
N ILE A 400 -11.01 -26.83 21.67
CA ILE A 400 -9.97 -25.88 22.12
C ILE A 400 -9.46 -25.06 20.94
N ASN A 401 -9.12 -25.71 19.82
CA ASN A 401 -8.65 -25.01 18.63
C ASN A 401 -9.74 -24.17 17.98
N PHE A 402 -10.98 -24.66 17.95
CA PHE A 402 -12.13 -23.90 17.46
C PHE A 402 -12.25 -22.56 18.20
N TRP A 403 -12.37 -22.59 19.54
CA TRP A 403 -12.55 -21.37 20.33
C TRP A 403 -11.33 -20.45 20.28
N ARG A 404 -10.12 -21.01 20.25
CA ARG A 404 -8.90 -20.22 20.09
C ARG A 404 -8.87 -19.48 18.75
N MET A 405 -9.21 -20.18 17.67
CA MET A 405 -9.27 -19.60 16.34
C MET A 405 -10.37 -18.55 16.24
N TRP A 406 -11.60 -18.88 16.66
CA TRP A 406 -12.75 -17.97 16.68
C TRP A 406 -12.44 -16.68 17.45
N LYS A 407 -11.94 -16.80 18.69
CA LYS A 407 -11.58 -15.64 19.52
C LYS A 407 -10.55 -14.74 18.83
N ASN A 408 -9.53 -15.33 18.22
CA ASN A 408 -8.45 -14.55 17.59
C ASN A 408 -8.88 -13.95 16.24
N ILE A 409 -9.75 -14.63 15.47
CA ILE A 409 -10.42 -14.05 14.30
C ILE A 409 -11.27 -12.86 14.73
N LEU A 410 -12.11 -13.03 15.76
CA LEU A 410 -12.99 -11.97 16.25
C LEU A 410 -12.18 -10.77 16.76
N LEU A 411 -11.15 -11.00 17.58
CA LEU A 411 -10.30 -9.94 18.09
C LEU A 411 -9.60 -9.17 16.96
N GLY A 412 -8.99 -9.88 16.02
CA GLY A 412 -8.33 -9.28 14.87
C GLY A 412 -9.31 -8.53 13.96
N GLY A 413 -10.48 -9.10 13.72
CA GLY A 413 -11.56 -8.51 12.94
C GLY A 413 -12.12 -7.24 13.57
N VAL A 414 -12.39 -7.23 14.88
CA VAL A 414 -12.85 -6.03 15.60
C VAL A 414 -11.82 -4.92 15.51
N ILE A 415 -10.53 -5.22 15.70
CA ILE A 415 -9.47 -4.21 15.59
C ILE A 415 -9.37 -3.70 14.15
N PHE A 416 -9.44 -4.58 13.15
CA PHE A 416 -9.50 -4.19 11.74
C PHE A 416 -10.67 -3.26 11.45
N LEU A 417 -11.86 -3.56 11.95
CA LEU A 417 -13.06 -2.73 11.76
C LEU A 417 -12.92 -1.37 12.42
N ILE A 418 -12.34 -1.30 13.63
CA ILE A 418 -12.06 -0.02 14.31
C ILE A 418 -11.08 0.82 13.48
N LEU A 419 -9.97 0.23 13.05
CA LEU A 419 -8.95 0.94 12.25
C LEU A 419 -9.48 1.35 10.87
N SER A 420 -10.39 0.57 10.29
CA SER A 420 -10.99 0.82 8.97
C SER A 420 -12.27 1.65 9.03
N SER A 421 -12.76 2.00 10.22
CA SER A 421 -14.05 2.68 10.40
C SER A 421 -14.12 4.02 9.66
N TYR A 422 -13.00 4.73 9.52
CA TYR A 422 -12.93 6.03 8.84
C TYR A 422 -13.38 5.97 7.37
N TRP A 423 -13.32 4.80 6.73
CA TRP A 423 -13.70 4.62 5.32
C TRP A 423 -14.84 3.60 5.16
N LEU A 424 -14.92 2.59 6.02
CA LEU A 424 -16.03 1.63 6.02
C LEU A 424 -17.37 2.28 6.38
N VAL A 425 -17.41 3.16 7.39
CA VAL A 425 -18.66 3.83 7.79
C VAL A 425 -19.18 4.74 6.67
N PRO A 426 -18.37 5.65 6.08
CA PRO A 426 -18.79 6.39 4.90
C PRO A 426 -19.22 5.47 3.75
N ALA A 427 -18.45 4.41 3.45
CA ALA A 427 -18.76 3.51 2.34
C ALA A 427 -20.14 2.83 2.46
N LEU A 428 -20.54 2.44 3.67
CA LEU A 428 -21.82 1.79 3.98
C LEU A 428 -23.00 2.76 4.10
N THR A 429 -22.73 4.06 4.26
CA THR A 429 -23.76 5.10 4.45
C THR A 429 -23.98 5.98 3.21
N ARG A 430 -23.28 5.71 2.10
CA ARG A 430 -23.50 6.37 0.80
C ARG A 430 -24.91 6.09 0.29
N GLN A 431 -25.62 7.15 -0.10
CA GLN A 431 -27.00 7.06 -0.59
C GLN A 431 -27.08 6.56 -2.04
N ALA A 432 -26.14 6.96 -2.90
CA ALA A 432 -26.11 6.60 -4.32
C ALA A 432 -24.72 6.06 -4.71
N PRO A 433 -24.33 4.86 -4.25
CA PRO A 433 -23.01 4.31 -4.52
C PRO A 433 -22.79 4.06 -6.02
N LEU A 434 -21.60 4.42 -6.51
CA LEU A 434 -21.25 4.35 -7.93
C LEU A 434 -21.45 2.95 -8.53
N GLU A 435 -21.13 1.90 -7.76
CA GLU A 435 -21.26 0.50 -8.19
C GLU A 435 -22.70 0.04 -8.50
N GLN A 436 -23.72 0.75 -8.03
CA GLN A 436 -25.13 0.47 -8.36
C GLN A 436 -25.58 1.08 -9.69
N ARG A 437 -24.78 1.98 -10.27
CA ARG A 437 -25.10 2.66 -11.54
C ARG A 437 -24.63 1.89 -12.77
N PHE A 438 -23.94 0.77 -12.58
CA PHE A 438 -23.35 -0.01 -13.66
C PHE A 438 -24.35 -1.01 -14.22
N GLY A 439 -24.57 -0.93 -15.54
CA GLY A 439 -25.36 -1.91 -16.30
C GLY A 439 -24.51 -2.71 -17.28
N ILE A 440 -25.18 -3.45 -18.16
CA ILE A 440 -24.55 -4.35 -19.15
C ILE A 440 -23.49 -3.64 -20.00
N GLU A 441 -23.76 -2.43 -20.46
CA GLU A 441 -22.84 -1.63 -21.28
C GLU A 441 -21.51 -1.38 -20.54
N HIS A 442 -21.56 -1.17 -19.22
CA HIS A 442 -20.37 -0.98 -18.40
C HIS A 442 -19.58 -2.29 -18.24
N TRP A 443 -20.28 -3.39 -18.04
CA TRP A 443 -19.62 -4.69 -17.88
C TRP A 443 -18.93 -5.12 -19.17
N GLU A 444 -19.54 -4.85 -20.33
CA GLU A 444 -18.96 -5.17 -21.65
C GLU A 444 -17.80 -4.23 -22.03
N ALA A 445 -17.94 -2.93 -21.76
CA ALA A 445 -16.90 -1.93 -22.01
C ALA A 445 -15.62 -2.24 -21.21
N PHE A 446 -15.76 -2.64 -19.95
CA PHE A 446 -14.62 -2.90 -19.04
C PHE A 446 -14.24 -4.38 -18.90
N ALA A 447 -14.85 -5.27 -19.68
CA ALA A 447 -14.58 -6.71 -19.67
C ALA A 447 -13.17 -7.08 -20.12
N GLY A 448 -12.72 -8.25 -19.66
CA GLY A 448 -11.53 -8.93 -20.18
C GLY A 448 -11.69 -9.23 -21.67
N GLY A 449 -10.69 -8.84 -22.47
CA GLY A 449 -10.81 -8.85 -23.94
C GLY A 449 -9.71 -9.62 -24.66
N GLY A 450 -9.98 -9.95 -25.93
CA GLY A 450 -8.97 -10.42 -26.88
C GLY A 450 -8.06 -9.29 -27.34
N TYR A 451 -7.02 -9.63 -28.10
CA TYR A 451 -6.07 -8.68 -28.68
C TYR A 451 -5.66 -9.15 -30.08
N LYS A 452 -5.95 -8.35 -31.11
CA LYS A 452 -5.80 -8.76 -32.52
C LYS A 452 -6.47 -10.13 -32.76
N ASP A 453 -5.72 -11.11 -33.26
CA ASP A 453 -6.19 -12.47 -33.54
C ASP A 453 -6.13 -13.40 -32.31
N ILE A 454 -5.77 -12.90 -31.12
CA ILE A 454 -5.67 -13.69 -29.90
C ILE A 454 -7.02 -13.70 -29.18
N ASP A 455 -7.57 -14.91 -29.05
CA ASP A 455 -8.81 -15.19 -28.33
C ASP A 455 -8.80 -14.62 -26.89
N PRO A 456 -9.92 -14.04 -26.38
CA PRO A 456 -9.98 -13.44 -25.05
C PRO A 456 -9.55 -14.37 -23.91
N LEU A 457 -9.87 -15.66 -23.97
CA LEU A 457 -9.48 -16.61 -22.92
C LEU A 457 -7.97 -16.85 -22.95
N LEU A 458 -7.37 -17.04 -24.12
CA LEU A 458 -5.92 -17.18 -24.25
C LEU A 458 -5.19 -15.89 -23.80
N ASN A 459 -5.74 -14.73 -24.15
CA ASN A 459 -5.18 -13.45 -23.74
C ASN A 459 -5.17 -13.33 -22.19
N LEU A 460 -6.28 -13.66 -21.53
CA LEU A 460 -6.38 -13.67 -20.06
C LEU A 460 -5.47 -14.72 -19.41
N VAL A 461 -5.39 -15.94 -19.97
CA VAL A 461 -4.52 -17.01 -19.48
C VAL A 461 -3.05 -16.58 -19.53
N SER A 462 -2.66 -15.75 -20.51
CA SER A 462 -1.33 -15.15 -20.63
C SER A 462 -1.07 -13.93 -19.71
N LEU A 463 -1.98 -13.64 -18.77
CA LEU A 463 -2.00 -12.49 -17.85
C LEU A 463 -2.29 -11.11 -18.50
N ASN A 464 -2.68 -11.12 -19.77
CA ASN A 464 -3.11 -9.95 -20.53
C ASN A 464 -4.64 -9.80 -20.48
N GLY A 465 -5.25 -9.18 -21.48
CA GLY A 465 -6.69 -9.04 -21.62
C GLY A 465 -7.27 -7.87 -20.83
N PHE A 466 -6.47 -6.84 -20.55
CA PHE A 466 -7.00 -5.58 -20.03
C PHE A 466 -7.95 -4.96 -21.05
N TRP A 467 -9.09 -4.42 -20.61
CA TRP A 467 -10.10 -3.86 -21.52
C TRP A 467 -9.52 -2.80 -22.46
N GLY A 468 -8.52 -2.03 -21.99
CA GLY A 468 -7.83 -1.01 -22.78
C GLY A 468 -7.13 -1.55 -24.01
N GLU A 469 -6.72 -2.83 -24.03
CA GLU A 469 -6.11 -3.51 -25.19
C GLU A 469 -7.02 -3.51 -26.43
N ARG A 470 -8.34 -3.37 -26.24
CA ARG A 470 -9.34 -3.31 -27.32
C ARG A 470 -9.69 -1.88 -27.77
N THR A 471 -9.06 -0.88 -27.15
CA THR A 471 -9.39 0.54 -27.39
C THR A 471 -8.26 1.26 -28.13
N ALA A 472 -8.52 2.48 -28.62
CA ALA A 472 -7.50 3.30 -29.26
C ALA A 472 -6.29 3.58 -28.35
N TRP A 473 -6.46 3.54 -27.02
CA TRP A 473 -5.37 3.66 -26.04
C TRP A 473 -4.25 2.63 -26.27
N ALA A 474 -4.58 1.41 -26.73
CA ALA A 474 -3.59 0.37 -26.95
C ALA A 474 -2.58 0.70 -28.07
N GLN A 475 -2.94 1.59 -29.00
CA GLN A 475 -2.11 1.95 -30.15
C GLN A 475 -0.87 2.76 -29.76
N ALA A 476 -0.88 3.37 -28.57
CA ALA A 476 0.27 4.09 -28.03
C ALA A 476 1.37 3.16 -27.49
N PHE A 477 1.11 1.85 -27.42
CA PHE A 477 1.99 0.89 -26.76
C PHE A 477 2.33 -0.32 -27.64
N VAL A 478 3.48 -0.91 -27.37
CA VAL A 478 3.86 -2.23 -27.87
C VAL A 478 3.51 -3.28 -26.83
N TRP A 479 3.09 -4.46 -27.29
CA TRP A 479 2.53 -5.47 -26.38
C TRP A 479 3.40 -6.72 -26.32
N PRO A 480 3.55 -7.38 -25.14
CA PRO A 480 4.31 -8.62 -25.03
C PRO A 480 3.84 -9.68 -26.03
N GLN A 481 2.53 -9.78 -26.27
CA GLN A 481 1.90 -10.77 -27.13
C GLN A 481 2.25 -10.64 -28.62
N ASP A 482 2.77 -9.48 -29.04
CA ASP A 482 3.25 -9.26 -30.41
C ASP A 482 4.58 -9.97 -30.69
N ASN A 483 5.23 -10.56 -29.68
CA ASN A 483 6.57 -11.10 -29.78
C ASN A 483 6.59 -12.61 -29.53
N ALA A 484 7.18 -13.39 -30.43
CA ALA A 484 7.27 -14.85 -30.29
C ALA A 484 8.04 -15.30 -29.03
N SER A 485 9.05 -14.52 -28.60
CA SER A 485 9.83 -14.78 -27.39
C SER A 485 8.96 -14.78 -26.12
N PHE A 486 7.93 -13.92 -26.07
CA PHE A 486 6.96 -13.92 -24.98
C PHE A 486 6.18 -15.24 -24.93
N TRP A 487 5.66 -15.71 -26.06
CA TRP A 487 4.88 -16.96 -26.13
C TRP A 487 5.72 -18.20 -25.80
N ILE A 488 6.99 -18.23 -26.19
CA ILE A 488 7.93 -19.28 -25.79
C ILE A 488 8.13 -19.26 -24.27
N ALA A 489 8.41 -18.10 -23.68
CA ALA A 489 8.58 -17.94 -22.24
C ALA A 489 7.31 -18.30 -21.46
N PHE A 490 6.15 -17.87 -21.95
CA PHE A 490 4.85 -18.20 -21.40
C PHE A 490 4.57 -19.70 -21.45
N SER A 491 4.86 -20.37 -22.57
CA SER A 491 4.70 -21.82 -22.69
C SER A 491 5.60 -22.57 -21.70
N LEU A 492 6.86 -22.15 -21.54
CA LEU A 492 7.76 -22.73 -20.54
C LEU A 492 7.27 -22.48 -19.11
N LEU A 493 6.70 -21.30 -18.82
CA LEU A 493 6.06 -21.02 -17.54
C LEU A 493 4.89 -21.97 -17.29
N VAL A 494 4.02 -22.17 -18.28
CA VAL A 494 2.87 -23.09 -18.19
C VAL A 494 3.34 -24.52 -17.90
N LEU A 495 4.40 -25.00 -18.55
CA LEU A 495 4.98 -26.31 -18.25
C LEU A 495 5.44 -26.43 -16.79
N LEU A 496 6.07 -25.39 -16.23
CA LEU A 496 6.46 -25.37 -14.81
C LEU A 496 5.24 -25.33 -13.87
N ILE A 497 4.18 -24.61 -14.24
CA ILE A 497 2.92 -24.57 -13.48
C ILE A 497 2.28 -25.96 -13.46
N ILE A 498 2.18 -26.63 -14.61
CA ILE A 498 1.64 -27.99 -14.73
C ILE A 498 2.47 -28.95 -13.90
N LEU A 499 3.81 -28.89 -14.02
CA LEU A 499 4.72 -29.73 -13.25
C LEU A 499 4.53 -29.54 -11.73
N GLY A 500 4.46 -28.28 -11.28
CA GLY A 500 4.21 -27.93 -9.87
C GLY A 500 2.84 -28.37 -9.38
N GLY A 501 1.81 -28.26 -10.22
CA GLY A 501 0.46 -28.75 -9.96
C GLY A 501 0.41 -30.26 -9.81
N VAL A 502 0.88 -31.01 -10.82
CA VAL A 502 0.82 -32.48 -10.84
C VAL A 502 1.62 -33.10 -9.71
N ILE A 503 2.87 -32.66 -9.51
CA ILE A 503 3.71 -33.22 -8.45
C ILE A 503 3.23 -32.75 -7.08
N GLY A 504 2.81 -31.49 -6.96
CA GLY A 504 2.27 -30.95 -5.71
C GLY A 504 1.01 -31.68 -5.24
N LEU A 505 0.12 -32.10 -6.16
CA LEU A 505 -1.06 -32.91 -5.85
C LEU A 505 -0.72 -34.34 -5.39
N ARG A 506 0.41 -34.90 -5.85
CA ARG A 506 0.91 -36.22 -5.45
C ARG A 506 1.68 -36.17 -4.11
N ASP A 507 2.25 -35.02 -3.75
CA ASP A 507 2.96 -34.82 -2.49
C ASP A 507 1.98 -34.56 -1.33
N LYS A 508 1.90 -35.47 -0.37
CA LYS A 508 0.97 -35.38 0.78
C LYS A 508 1.12 -34.09 1.58
N GLU A 509 2.32 -33.51 1.65
CA GLU A 509 2.56 -32.28 2.42
C GLU A 509 2.17 -31.02 1.64
N GLN A 510 2.29 -31.02 0.31
CA GLN A 510 2.00 -29.86 -0.53
C GLN A 510 0.58 -29.88 -1.11
N LYS A 511 -0.08 -31.05 -1.17
CA LYS A 511 -1.40 -31.25 -1.81
C LYS A 511 -2.42 -30.17 -1.49
N ASN A 512 -2.66 -29.88 -0.21
CA ASN A 512 -3.67 -28.89 0.20
C ASN A 512 -3.32 -27.49 -0.28
N LYS A 513 -2.04 -27.15 -0.26
CA LYS A 513 -1.55 -25.84 -0.69
C LYS A 513 -1.63 -25.72 -2.20
N THR A 514 -1.24 -26.76 -2.93
CA THR A 514 -1.39 -26.83 -4.39
C THR A 514 -2.86 -26.70 -4.79
N LEU A 515 -3.78 -27.39 -4.12
CA LEU A 515 -5.23 -27.26 -4.35
C LEU A 515 -5.72 -25.82 -4.10
N ILE A 516 -5.26 -25.16 -3.04
CA ILE A 516 -5.63 -23.77 -2.75
C ILE A 516 -5.17 -22.85 -3.89
N PHE A 517 -3.92 -22.95 -4.36
CA PHE A 517 -3.44 -22.09 -5.45
C PHE A 517 -4.08 -22.42 -6.79
N LEU A 518 -4.39 -23.69 -7.08
CA LEU A 518 -5.18 -24.06 -8.26
C LEU A 518 -6.59 -23.48 -8.19
N ALA A 519 -7.26 -23.55 -7.04
CA ALA A 519 -8.60 -22.97 -6.85
C ALA A 519 -8.58 -21.44 -6.97
N ILE A 520 -7.58 -20.77 -6.37
CA ILE A 520 -7.39 -19.32 -6.51
C ILE A 520 -7.16 -18.95 -7.97
N GLY A 521 -6.24 -19.65 -8.67
CA GLY A 521 -5.91 -19.38 -10.07
C GLY A 521 -7.10 -19.61 -10.98
N PHE A 522 -7.81 -20.73 -10.84
CA PHE A 522 -8.99 -21.04 -11.64
C PHE A 522 -10.11 -20.03 -11.40
N SER A 523 -10.43 -19.72 -10.13
CA SER A 523 -11.45 -18.72 -9.81
C SER A 523 -11.07 -17.33 -10.35
N ALA A 524 -9.80 -16.95 -10.23
CA ALA A 524 -9.29 -15.70 -10.77
C ALA A 524 -9.44 -15.62 -12.30
N LEU A 525 -9.19 -16.71 -13.03
CA LEU A 525 -9.39 -16.78 -14.48
C LEU A 525 -10.87 -16.68 -14.87
N VAL A 526 -11.75 -17.39 -14.15
CA VAL A 526 -13.20 -17.35 -14.38
C VAL A 526 -13.72 -15.93 -14.21
N PHE A 527 -13.34 -15.26 -13.12
CA PHE A 527 -13.84 -13.93 -12.81
C PHE A 527 -13.09 -12.81 -13.54
N SER A 528 -11.87 -13.04 -14.05
CA SER A 528 -11.17 -12.04 -14.86
C SER A 528 -11.82 -11.85 -16.23
N ALA A 529 -12.52 -12.86 -16.74
CA ALA A 529 -13.26 -12.77 -18.00
C ALA A 529 -14.36 -11.70 -17.99
N GLY A 530 -15.07 -11.52 -16.86
CA GLY A 530 -16.19 -10.59 -16.77
C GLY A 530 -17.24 -10.86 -17.85
N ALA A 531 -17.76 -9.80 -18.47
CA ALA A 531 -18.71 -9.91 -19.59
C ALA A 531 -18.04 -10.18 -20.96
N GLY A 532 -16.74 -10.51 -20.98
CA GLY A 532 -15.99 -10.77 -22.21
C GLY A 532 -16.47 -12.04 -22.90
N GLU A 533 -16.27 -12.11 -24.22
CA GLU A 533 -16.69 -13.23 -25.07
C GLU A 533 -15.87 -14.50 -24.78
N THR A 534 -16.21 -15.16 -23.69
CA THR A 534 -15.58 -16.40 -23.21
C THR A 534 -16.65 -17.38 -22.75
N ILE A 535 -16.24 -18.63 -22.51
CA ILE A 535 -17.09 -19.65 -21.89
C ILE A 535 -17.61 -19.26 -20.49
N PHE A 536 -17.03 -18.25 -19.84
CA PHE A 536 -17.42 -17.80 -18.50
C PHE A 536 -18.35 -16.58 -18.51
N ARG A 537 -18.72 -16.05 -19.69
CA ARG A 537 -19.53 -14.82 -19.82
C ARG A 537 -20.83 -14.89 -19.03
N ASN A 538 -21.66 -15.91 -19.30
CA ASN A 538 -22.99 -16.04 -18.70
C ASN A 538 -22.94 -16.20 -17.17
N LEU A 539 -21.90 -16.89 -16.66
CA LEU A 539 -21.68 -17.00 -15.23
C LEU A 539 -21.39 -15.62 -14.62
N ASN A 540 -20.49 -14.85 -15.22
CA ASN A 540 -20.14 -13.52 -14.72
C ASN A 540 -21.33 -12.53 -14.80
N LEU A 541 -22.13 -12.59 -15.88
CA LEU A 541 -23.36 -11.81 -15.99
C LEU A 541 -24.33 -12.14 -14.86
N TRP A 542 -24.54 -13.43 -14.58
CA TRP A 542 -25.37 -13.86 -13.46
C TRP A 542 -24.85 -13.29 -12.12
N PHE A 543 -23.53 -13.31 -11.90
CA PHE A 543 -22.93 -12.71 -10.70
C PHE A 543 -23.13 -11.19 -10.64
N PHE A 544 -22.96 -10.46 -11.74
CA PHE A 544 -23.19 -9.01 -11.78
C PHE A 544 -24.62 -8.63 -11.44
N GLU A 545 -25.60 -9.43 -11.89
CA GLU A 545 -27.03 -9.18 -11.67
C GLU A 545 -27.50 -9.61 -10.26
N HIS A 546 -26.96 -10.70 -9.71
CA HIS A 546 -27.54 -11.34 -8.52
C HIS A 546 -26.69 -11.26 -7.26
N VAL A 547 -25.39 -10.99 -7.36
CA VAL A 547 -24.49 -10.95 -6.19
C VAL A 547 -24.23 -9.51 -5.77
N PRO A 548 -24.67 -9.10 -4.56
CA PRO A 548 -24.44 -7.75 -4.07
C PRO A 548 -22.96 -7.36 -4.12
N LEU A 549 -22.69 -6.11 -4.50
CA LEU A 549 -21.35 -5.53 -4.67
C LEU A 549 -20.52 -6.12 -5.81
N TRP A 550 -20.99 -7.17 -6.51
CA TRP A 550 -20.24 -7.78 -7.60
C TRP A 550 -20.17 -6.90 -8.85
N SER A 551 -21.20 -6.10 -9.11
CA SER A 551 -21.21 -5.05 -10.15
C SER A 551 -20.00 -4.12 -10.08
N GLY A 552 -19.49 -3.86 -8.86
CA GLY A 552 -18.28 -3.07 -8.62
C GLY A 552 -17.00 -3.66 -9.26
N PHE A 553 -16.99 -4.94 -9.64
CA PHE A 553 -15.91 -5.60 -10.35
C PHE A 553 -16.03 -5.50 -11.89
N ARG A 554 -16.68 -4.46 -12.42
CA ARG A 554 -16.80 -4.24 -13.88
C ARG A 554 -15.46 -4.31 -14.63
N ASP A 555 -14.37 -3.80 -14.04
CA ASP A 555 -12.99 -4.02 -14.53
C ASP A 555 -12.51 -5.35 -13.97
N SER A 556 -12.96 -6.41 -14.62
CA SER A 556 -12.84 -7.79 -14.18
C SER A 556 -11.39 -8.26 -14.21
N GLN A 557 -10.55 -7.78 -15.13
CA GLN A 557 -9.18 -8.26 -15.30
C GLN A 557 -8.30 -8.03 -14.05
N LYS A 558 -8.71 -7.17 -13.10
CA LYS A 558 -8.04 -7.06 -11.78
C LYS A 558 -7.93 -8.41 -11.05
N PHE A 559 -8.85 -9.36 -11.27
CA PHE A 559 -8.76 -10.71 -10.72
C PHE A 559 -7.49 -11.45 -11.17
N THR A 560 -6.94 -11.16 -12.35
CA THR A 560 -5.72 -11.83 -12.85
C THR A 560 -4.46 -11.51 -12.03
N GLY A 561 -4.51 -10.54 -11.11
CA GLY A 561 -3.49 -10.41 -10.05
C GLY A 561 -3.41 -11.67 -9.15
N PHE A 562 -4.53 -12.30 -8.82
CA PHE A 562 -4.56 -13.59 -8.12
C PHE A 562 -4.12 -14.76 -9.02
N LEU A 563 -4.35 -14.67 -10.33
CA LEU A 563 -3.83 -15.63 -11.30
C LEU A 563 -2.30 -15.60 -11.36
N ALA A 564 -1.70 -14.40 -11.45
CA ALA A 564 -0.25 -14.21 -11.40
C ALA A 564 0.36 -14.71 -10.08
N LEU A 565 -0.34 -14.52 -8.95
CA LEU A 565 0.05 -15.08 -7.64
C LEU A 565 0.09 -16.61 -7.64
N SER A 566 -0.91 -17.24 -8.26
CA SER A 566 -0.96 -18.69 -8.44
C SER A 566 0.16 -19.18 -9.35
N TYR A 567 0.38 -18.52 -10.49
CA TYR A 567 1.44 -18.85 -11.44
C TYR A 567 2.82 -18.79 -10.80
N ALA A 568 3.15 -17.68 -10.13
CA ALA A 568 4.43 -17.52 -9.44
C ALA A 568 4.67 -18.63 -8.41
N THR A 569 3.62 -19.04 -7.69
CA THR A 569 3.73 -20.09 -6.67
C THR A 569 3.88 -21.48 -7.27
N LEU A 570 3.02 -21.85 -8.22
CA LEU A 570 3.02 -23.18 -8.84
C LEU A 570 4.24 -23.38 -9.74
N ALA A 571 4.67 -22.36 -10.48
CA ALA A 571 5.90 -22.41 -11.26
C ALA A 571 7.14 -22.57 -10.35
N GLY A 572 7.17 -21.88 -9.20
CA GLY A 572 8.21 -22.06 -8.19
C GLY A 572 8.26 -23.50 -7.64
N MET A 573 7.09 -24.10 -7.36
CA MET A 573 7.01 -25.51 -6.98
C MET A 573 7.53 -26.42 -8.10
N GLY A 574 7.10 -26.19 -9.35
CA GLY A 574 7.57 -26.93 -10.51
C GLY A 574 9.09 -26.84 -10.68
N LEU A 575 9.67 -25.66 -10.52
CA LEU A 575 11.12 -25.45 -10.56
C LEU A 575 11.85 -26.20 -9.45
N SER A 576 11.29 -26.23 -8.24
CA SER A 576 11.87 -27.02 -7.13
C SER A 576 11.97 -28.50 -7.51
N TYR A 577 10.92 -29.06 -8.11
CA TYR A 577 10.92 -30.46 -8.54
C TYR A 577 11.81 -30.69 -9.77
N PHE A 578 11.89 -29.71 -10.66
CA PHE A 578 12.81 -29.75 -11.80
C PHE A 578 14.27 -29.79 -11.34
N PHE A 579 14.64 -29.06 -10.29
CA PHE A 579 15.98 -29.17 -9.69
C PHE A 579 16.28 -30.54 -9.10
N ASP A 580 15.32 -31.15 -8.41
CA ASP A 580 15.47 -32.52 -7.89
C ASP A 580 15.70 -33.55 -9.01
N PHE A 581 15.11 -33.32 -10.19
CA PHE A 581 15.37 -34.10 -11.39
C PHE A 581 16.77 -33.83 -11.97
N LEU A 582 17.19 -32.57 -12.06
CA LEU A 582 18.50 -32.18 -12.59
C LEU A 582 19.68 -32.65 -11.73
N ASP A 583 19.50 -32.78 -10.42
CA ASP A 583 20.55 -33.33 -9.55
C ASP A 583 20.94 -34.77 -9.89
N ARG A 584 20.08 -35.50 -10.63
CA ARG A 584 20.33 -36.86 -11.12
C ARG A 584 21.07 -36.87 -12.47
N LYS A 585 21.40 -35.71 -13.05
CA LYS A 585 22.04 -35.56 -14.38
C LYS A 585 23.47 -35.04 -14.25
N LYS A 586 24.25 -35.12 -15.35
CA LYS A 586 25.66 -34.67 -15.39
C LYS A 586 25.78 -33.17 -15.07
N PHE A 587 26.85 -32.78 -14.36
CA PHE A 587 27.11 -31.42 -13.89
C PHE A 587 27.05 -30.33 -14.99
N ALA A 588 27.56 -30.63 -16.19
CA ALA A 588 27.57 -29.67 -17.31
C ALA A 588 26.17 -29.20 -17.74
N PHE A 589 25.17 -30.09 -17.75
CA PHE A 589 23.79 -29.75 -18.10
C PHE A 589 23.14 -28.81 -17.07
N LYS A 590 23.49 -28.96 -15.80
CA LYS A 590 22.94 -28.15 -14.70
C LYS A 590 23.39 -26.70 -14.77
N ASN A 591 24.66 -26.45 -15.13
CA ASN A 591 25.20 -25.09 -15.21
C ASN A 591 24.63 -24.27 -16.37
N ILE A 592 24.11 -24.92 -17.41
CA ILE A 592 23.47 -24.26 -18.56
C ILE A 592 21.97 -24.04 -18.31
N LEU A 593 21.27 -25.06 -17.79
CA LEU A 593 19.81 -25.01 -17.64
C LEU A 593 19.35 -24.07 -16.52
N VAL A 594 20.11 -23.95 -15.42
CA VAL A 594 19.73 -23.07 -14.29
C VAL A 594 19.66 -21.59 -14.72
N PRO A 595 20.69 -21.01 -15.37
CA PRO A 595 20.59 -19.65 -15.91
C PRO A 595 19.52 -19.51 -17.00
N ALA A 596 19.36 -20.50 -17.88
CA ALA A 596 18.38 -20.45 -18.97
C ALA A 596 16.93 -20.31 -18.46
N ILE A 597 16.60 -20.91 -17.31
CA ILE A 597 15.26 -20.76 -16.69
C ILE A 597 14.98 -19.30 -16.31
N PHE A 598 15.98 -18.50 -15.95
CA PHE A 598 15.80 -17.09 -15.62
C PHE A 598 15.52 -16.22 -16.85
N LEU A 599 15.64 -16.76 -18.07
CA LEU A 599 15.15 -16.09 -19.27
C LEU A 599 13.63 -16.01 -19.31
N ILE A 600 12.91 -16.91 -18.62
CA ILE A 600 11.44 -16.92 -18.57
C ILE A 600 10.90 -15.59 -18.00
N PRO A 601 11.19 -15.20 -16.74
CA PRO A 601 10.71 -13.91 -16.21
C PRO A 601 11.24 -12.72 -17.00
N PHE A 602 12.44 -12.83 -17.60
CA PHE A 602 12.98 -11.77 -18.45
C PHE A 602 12.11 -11.53 -19.69
N PHE A 603 11.78 -12.59 -20.45
CA PHE A 603 10.95 -12.50 -21.65
C PHE A 603 9.44 -12.33 -21.37
N LEU A 604 8.96 -12.62 -20.16
CA LEU A 604 7.57 -12.34 -19.79
C LEU A 604 7.27 -10.85 -19.61
N GLY A 605 8.27 -10.05 -19.22
CA GLY A 605 8.12 -8.60 -19.10
C GLY A 605 9.34 -7.86 -19.63
N PHE A 606 9.86 -8.31 -20.78
CA PHE A 606 11.04 -7.70 -21.40
C PHE A 606 10.81 -6.22 -21.70
N LEU A 607 9.56 -5.85 -22.01
CA LEU A 607 9.15 -4.46 -22.23
C LEU A 607 9.19 -3.59 -20.98
N MET A 608 9.16 -4.15 -19.77
CA MET A 608 9.22 -3.37 -18.53
C MET A 608 10.62 -2.80 -18.28
N TRP A 609 11.66 -3.53 -18.70
CA TRP A 609 13.03 -3.11 -18.48
C TRP A 609 13.35 -1.84 -19.25
N GLY A 610 14.15 -0.98 -18.64
CA GLY A 610 14.61 0.21 -19.32
C GLY A 610 13.62 1.38 -19.33
N GLY A 611 12.66 1.42 -18.41
CA GLY A 611 11.60 2.41 -18.36
C GLY A 611 10.50 2.12 -19.37
N PHE A 612 9.97 0.89 -19.34
CA PHE A 612 8.84 0.47 -20.19
C PHE A 612 9.17 0.58 -21.69
N HIS A 613 10.38 0.17 -22.06
CA HIS A 613 10.92 0.27 -23.42
C HIS A 613 10.91 1.70 -24.01
N GLY A 614 10.88 2.73 -23.14
CA GLY A 614 10.82 4.13 -23.56
C GLY A 614 9.45 4.63 -24.02
N GLN A 615 8.41 3.80 -23.86
CA GLN A 615 7.02 4.17 -24.19
C GLN A 615 6.45 5.20 -23.21
N LEU A 616 6.99 5.22 -21.99
CA LEU A 616 6.68 6.22 -20.98
C LEU A 616 7.88 7.16 -20.85
N LYS A 617 7.61 8.46 -20.74
CA LYS A 617 8.65 9.48 -20.51
C LYS A 617 8.26 10.39 -19.34
N PRO A 618 9.24 10.86 -18.56
CA PRO A 618 9.02 11.96 -17.63
C PRO A 618 8.73 13.25 -18.40
N VAL A 619 7.66 13.96 -18.01
CA VAL A 619 7.21 15.20 -18.65
C VAL A 619 6.99 16.32 -17.63
N TRP A 620 6.95 17.56 -18.11
CA TRP A 620 6.64 18.73 -17.29
C TRP A 620 5.32 19.33 -17.74
N TYR A 621 4.56 19.89 -16.79
CA TYR A 621 3.42 20.71 -17.16
C TYR A 621 3.92 21.99 -17.84
N PRO A 622 3.24 22.46 -18.91
CA PRO A 622 3.61 23.70 -19.57
C PRO A 622 3.54 24.92 -18.65
N GLN A 623 4.37 25.93 -18.91
CA GLN A 623 4.40 27.16 -18.12
C GLN A 623 3.07 27.93 -18.17
N SER A 624 2.37 27.85 -19.31
CA SER A 624 1.04 28.42 -19.52
C SER A 624 0.01 27.97 -18.48
N TRP A 625 0.09 26.71 -18.01
CA TRP A 625 -0.78 26.20 -16.94
C TRP A 625 -0.53 26.92 -15.61
N VAL A 626 0.73 27.20 -15.29
CA VAL A 626 1.10 27.90 -14.06
C VAL A 626 0.63 29.36 -14.11
N GLU A 627 0.82 30.02 -15.25
CA GLU A 627 0.37 31.40 -15.46
C GLU A 627 -1.15 31.53 -15.36
N ALA A 628 -1.90 30.65 -16.03
CA ALA A 628 -3.36 30.63 -15.95
C ALA A 628 -3.84 30.43 -14.51
N LYS A 629 -3.20 29.52 -13.76
CA LYS A 629 -3.51 29.30 -12.35
C LYS A 629 -3.26 30.55 -11.49
N GLN A 630 -2.13 31.23 -11.68
CA GLN A 630 -1.80 32.45 -10.95
C GLN A 630 -2.81 33.57 -11.20
N ILE A 631 -3.22 33.77 -12.46
CA ILE A 631 -4.24 34.76 -12.83
C ILE A 631 -5.55 34.48 -12.09
N MET A 632 -6.01 33.23 -12.07
CA MET A 632 -7.25 32.85 -11.39
C MET A 632 -7.17 32.95 -9.85
N GLU A 633 -6.00 32.70 -9.26
CA GLU A 633 -5.79 32.77 -7.80
C GLU A 633 -5.75 34.20 -7.26
N VAL A 634 -5.27 35.17 -8.06
CA VAL A 634 -5.26 36.60 -7.70
C VAL A 634 -6.69 37.18 -7.62
N ASP A 635 -7.63 36.61 -8.37
CA ASP A 635 -9.02 37.07 -8.36
C ASP A 635 -9.74 36.72 -7.04
N LYS A 636 -9.97 37.73 -6.20
CA LYS A 636 -10.61 37.59 -4.88
C LYS A 636 -12.06 37.10 -4.95
N ARG A 637 -12.72 37.11 -6.11
CA ARG A 637 -14.13 36.74 -6.27
C ARG A 637 -14.41 35.25 -6.08
N LYS A 638 -13.36 34.42 -5.94
CA LYS A 638 -13.46 32.99 -5.61
C LYS A 638 -14.35 32.19 -6.60
N ARG A 639 -14.39 32.50 -7.88
CA ARG A 639 -15.30 31.85 -8.86
C ARG A 639 -14.71 30.63 -9.58
N SER A 640 -15.55 29.90 -10.32
CA SER A 640 -15.21 28.63 -10.99
C SER A 640 -14.67 28.82 -12.40
N ALA A 641 -13.91 27.82 -12.88
CA ALA A 641 -13.35 27.80 -14.23
C ALA A 641 -13.84 26.56 -14.98
N LEU A 642 -14.48 26.74 -16.14
CA LEU A 642 -14.82 25.64 -17.04
C LEU A 642 -13.56 25.21 -17.80
N VAL A 643 -13.35 23.89 -17.94
CA VAL A 643 -12.20 23.34 -18.66
C VAL A 643 -12.66 22.72 -19.97
N LEU A 644 -12.04 23.14 -21.06
CA LEU A 644 -12.28 22.67 -22.43
C LEU A 644 -10.97 22.15 -23.06
N PRO A 645 -11.03 21.13 -23.92
CA PRO A 645 -12.20 20.38 -24.39
C PRO A 645 -13.06 19.68 -23.32
N TRP A 646 -14.34 19.40 -23.60
CA TRP A 646 -15.28 18.82 -22.62
C TRP A 646 -15.19 17.29 -22.53
N HIS A 647 -14.00 16.77 -22.23
CA HIS A 647 -13.73 15.34 -22.10
C HIS A 647 -13.14 14.96 -20.74
N GLY A 648 -13.54 13.81 -20.19
CA GLY A 648 -12.95 13.27 -18.96
C GLY A 648 -11.57 12.65 -19.16
N TYR A 649 -11.22 12.30 -20.41
CA TYR A 649 -9.92 11.78 -20.82
C TYR A 649 -9.39 12.55 -22.03
N MET A 650 -8.10 12.86 -22.04
CA MET A 650 -7.47 13.73 -23.04
C MET A 650 -6.05 13.28 -23.39
N SER A 651 -5.59 13.59 -24.60
CA SER A 651 -4.26 13.25 -25.12
C SER A 651 -3.43 14.51 -25.35
N PHE A 652 -2.81 15.05 -24.29
CA PHE A 652 -2.04 16.30 -24.38
C PHE A 652 -0.72 16.12 -25.14
N ASN A 653 -0.37 17.11 -25.97
CA ASN A 653 0.89 17.15 -26.73
C ASN A 653 2.12 17.03 -25.84
N PHE A 654 2.13 17.75 -24.70
CA PHE A 654 3.26 17.71 -23.75
C PHE A 654 3.47 16.33 -23.10
N ASN A 655 2.49 15.43 -23.18
CA ASN A 655 2.54 14.07 -22.67
C ASN A 655 2.60 13.01 -23.79
N ASP A 656 3.30 13.32 -24.88
CA ASP A 656 3.46 12.43 -26.05
C ASP A 656 2.11 11.95 -26.63
N ASN A 657 1.04 12.74 -26.50
CA ASN A 657 -0.33 12.37 -26.89
C ASN A 657 -0.87 11.10 -26.23
N LEU A 658 -0.34 10.71 -25.07
CA LEU A 658 -0.89 9.61 -24.28
C LEU A 658 -2.23 10.02 -23.67
N VAL A 659 -3.26 9.19 -23.86
CA VAL A 659 -4.57 9.39 -23.23
C VAL A 659 -4.41 9.28 -21.70
N MET A 660 -4.84 10.34 -21.01
CA MET A 660 -4.86 10.44 -19.56
C MET A 660 -6.16 11.06 -19.06
N ALA A 661 -6.60 10.66 -17.86
CA ALA A 661 -7.72 11.35 -17.23
C ALA A 661 -7.39 12.84 -17.06
N ASN A 662 -8.39 13.70 -17.20
CA ASN A 662 -8.20 15.14 -17.24
C ASN A 662 -7.53 15.65 -15.94
N PRO A 663 -6.29 16.16 -15.99
CA PRO A 663 -5.55 16.58 -14.80
C PRO A 663 -5.98 17.96 -14.30
N ALA A 664 -6.83 18.69 -15.02
CA ALA A 664 -7.14 20.08 -14.75
C ALA A 664 -7.76 20.32 -13.36
N ARG A 665 -8.74 19.50 -12.94
CA ARG A 665 -9.34 19.63 -11.59
C ARG A 665 -8.29 19.50 -10.48
N ARG A 666 -7.33 18.61 -10.69
CA ARG A 666 -6.24 18.38 -9.76
C ARG A 666 -5.20 19.51 -9.79
N PHE A 667 -4.89 20.05 -10.96
CA PHE A 667 -3.89 21.10 -11.15
C PHE A 667 -4.41 22.48 -10.71
N PHE A 668 -5.58 22.89 -11.22
CA PHE A 668 -6.20 24.21 -10.98
C PHE A 668 -7.06 24.25 -9.71
N GLY A 669 -7.36 23.10 -9.12
CA GLY A 669 -8.08 22.98 -7.84
C GLY A 669 -9.58 22.70 -8.00
N GLU A 670 -10.29 22.60 -6.87
CA GLU A 670 -11.70 22.12 -6.82
C GLU A 670 -12.70 22.95 -7.63
N LYS A 671 -12.32 24.18 -7.99
CA LYS A 671 -13.15 25.11 -8.77
C LYS A 671 -13.04 24.92 -10.28
N ALA A 672 -12.09 24.12 -10.73
CA ALA A 672 -12.04 23.72 -12.13
C ALA A 672 -13.12 22.67 -12.39
N ILE A 673 -14.11 23.07 -13.18
CA ILE A 673 -15.22 22.26 -13.63
C ILE A 673 -14.75 21.53 -14.89
N VAL A 674 -14.60 20.22 -14.77
CA VAL A 674 -14.16 19.31 -15.84
C VAL A 674 -15.29 18.39 -16.22
N SER A 675 -15.28 17.93 -17.47
CA SER A 675 -16.10 16.79 -17.87
C SER A 675 -15.73 15.56 -17.04
N ARG A 676 -16.76 14.79 -16.69
CA ARG A 676 -16.70 13.51 -15.98
C ARG A 676 -17.08 12.36 -16.92
N SER A 677 -17.08 12.60 -18.23
CA SER A 677 -17.33 11.58 -19.25
C SER A 677 -16.27 10.48 -19.17
N VAL A 678 -16.68 9.26 -19.47
CA VAL A 678 -15.83 8.06 -19.49
C VAL A 678 -15.46 7.68 -20.92
N GLU A 679 -16.42 7.76 -21.85
CA GLU A 679 -16.21 7.60 -23.30
C GLU A 679 -15.52 6.26 -23.66
N VAL A 680 -15.99 5.15 -23.06
CA VAL A 680 -15.47 3.81 -23.34
C VAL A 680 -16.59 2.93 -23.90
N GLY A 681 -16.45 2.50 -25.15
CA GLY A 681 -17.47 1.69 -25.83
C GLY A 681 -18.79 2.45 -25.94
N ALA A 682 -19.89 1.85 -25.50
CA ALA A 682 -21.20 2.50 -25.44
C ALA A 682 -21.38 3.43 -24.21
N VAL A 683 -20.44 3.42 -23.26
CA VAL A 683 -20.58 4.17 -22.01
C VAL A 683 -20.07 5.60 -22.19
N TYR A 684 -21.01 6.56 -22.20
CA TYR A 684 -20.70 7.99 -22.23
C TYR A 684 -20.29 8.53 -20.84
N ASP A 685 -21.16 8.44 -19.83
CA ASP A 685 -20.90 8.92 -18.46
C ASP A 685 -21.45 7.94 -17.40
N GLN A 686 -21.24 8.28 -16.12
CA GLN A 686 -21.65 7.48 -14.96
C GLN A 686 -22.21 8.38 -13.83
N GLU A 687 -22.60 9.59 -14.18
CA GLU A 687 -22.94 10.66 -13.24
C GLU A 687 -24.44 10.64 -12.92
N SER A 688 -24.77 10.94 -11.67
CA SER A 688 -26.17 11.07 -11.21
C SER A 688 -26.48 12.48 -10.70
N ASP A 689 -25.50 13.37 -10.75
CA ASP A 689 -25.61 14.76 -10.31
C ASP A 689 -26.35 15.56 -11.39
N LEU A 690 -27.57 15.99 -11.07
CA LEU A 690 -28.45 16.68 -12.02
C LEU A 690 -27.86 18.00 -12.51
N ASP A 691 -27.10 18.70 -11.67
CA ASP A 691 -26.45 19.96 -12.05
C ASP A 691 -25.32 19.69 -13.06
N TYR A 692 -24.57 18.62 -12.85
CA TYR A 692 -23.56 18.16 -13.81
C TYR A 692 -24.21 17.74 -15.13
N LEU A 693 -25.28 16.93 -15.11
CA LEU A 693 -25.94 16.45 -16.32
C LEU A 693 -26.56 17.58 -17.15
N ALA A 694 -27.10 18.62 -16.50
CA ALA A 694 -27.57 19.81 -17.18
C ALA A 694 -26.43 20.60 -17.84
N LEU A 695 -25.31 20.77 -17.13
CA LEU A 695 -24.10 21.40 -17.68
C LEU A 695 -23.50 20.58 -18.84
N ASP A 696 -23.42 19.26 -18.69
CA ASP A 696 -22.89 18.37 -19.72
C ASP A 696 -23.69 18.47 -21.01
N LYS A 697 -25.02 18.41 -20.89
CA LYS A 697 -25.93 18.55 -22.03
C LYS A 697 -25.77 19.91 -22.73
N ILE A 698 -25.76 21.02 -21.98
CA ILE A 698 -25.70 22.35 -22.60
C ILE A 698 -24.36 22.60 -23.32
N ILE A 699 -23.25 22.05 -22.80
CA ILE A 699 -21.94 22.16 -23.45
C ILE A 699 -21.85 21.30 -24.71
N ARG A 700 -22.41 20.08 -24.71
CA ARG A 700 -22.37 19.16 -25.86
C ARG A 700 -23.32 19.55 -26.99
N ASP A 701 -24.52 20.00 -26.66
CA ASP A 701 -25.55 20.32 -27.65
C ASP A 701 -25.16 21.53 -28.53
N ASN A 702 -24.15 22.32 -28.11
CA ASN A 702 -23.61 23.51 -28.79
C ASN A 702 -24.72 24.36 -29.46
N GLY A 703 -25.79 24.59 -28.69
CA GLY A 703 -26.97 25.33 -29.13
C GLY A 703 -26.74 26.85 -29.19
N ASP A 704 -27.75 27.64 -28.83
CA ASP A 704 -27.62 29.11 -28.79
C ASP A 704 -26.46 29.54 -27.88
N ALA A 705 -25.49 30.25 -28.47
CA ALA A 705 -24.31 30.76 -27.78
C ALA A 705 -24.68 31.63 -26.56
N ASN A 706 -25.77 32.39 -26.64
CA ASN A 706 -26.21 33.20 -25.51
C ASN A 706 -26.72 32.35 -24.35
N ALA A 707 -27.45 31.27 -24.65
CA ALA A 707 -27.97 30.35 -23.64
C ALA A 707 -26.83 29.66 -22.87
N VAL A 708 -25.75 29.25 -23.56
CA VAL A 708 -24.56 28.67 -22.91
C VAL A 708 -23.92 29.69 -21.97
N VAL A 709 -23.67 30.91 -22.46
CA VAL A 709 -23.06 31.98 -21.65
C VAL A 709 -23.93 32.35 -20.45
N ASP A 710 -25.25 32.47 -20.63
CA ASP A 710 -26.20 32.77 -19.55
C ASP A 710 -26.21 31.66 -18.48
N PHE A 711 -26.15 30.40 -18.91
CA PHE A 711 -26.06 29.26 -18.01
C PHE A 711 -24.75 29.29 -17.19
N LEU A 712 -23.62 29.57 -17.84
CA LEU A 712 -22.31 29.65 -17.18
C LEU A 712 -22.27 30.80 -16.16
N ILE A 713 -22.81 31.98 -16.50
CA ILE A 713 -22.91 33.12 -15.58
C ILE A 713 -23.80 32.77 -14.38
N THR A 714 -24.96 32.15 -14.61
CA THR A 714 -25.90 31.74 -13.57
C THR A 714 -25.26 30.73 -12.60
N ASN A 715 -24.43 29.83 -13.13
CA ASN A 715 -23.67 28.84 -12.36
C ASN A 715 -22.34 29.38 -11.81
N LYS A 716 -22.13 30.70 -11.83
CA LYS A 716 -20.96 31.38 -11.26
C LYS A 716 -19.62 30.92 -11.86
N VAL A 717 -19.62 30.55 -13.13
CA VAL A 717 -18.40 30.33 -13.92
C VAL A 717 -17.88 31.68 -14.40
N GLU A 718 -16.63 31.99 -14.08
CA GLU A 718 -15.99 33.26 -14.47
C GLU A 718 -14.91 33.07 -15.52
N TYR A 719 -14.25 31.92 -15.52
CA TYR A 719 -13.16 31.63 -16.44
C TYR A 719 -13.48 30.42 -17.31
N VAL A 720 -12.91 30.40 -18.53
CA VAL A 720 -12.86 29.21 -19.38
C VAL A 720 -11.41 28.94 -19.73
N ILE A 721 -10.91 27.76 -19.38
CA ILE A 721 -9.58 27.28 -19.75
C ILE A 721 -9.77 26.41 -20.99
N HIS A 722 -9.27 26.84 -22.13
CA HIS A 722 -9.41 26.12 -23.40
C HIS A 722 -8.03 25.68 -23.90
N PHE A 723 -7.75 24.37 -23.81
CA PHE A 723 -6.50 23.80 -24.27
C PHE A 723 -6.44 23.76 -25.80
N GLN A 724 -5.50 24.52 -26.37
CA GLN A 724 -5.32 24.65 -27.82
C GLN A 724 -4.70 23.41 -28.45
N ASP A 725 -3.92 22.67 -27.66
CA ASP A 725 -3.28 21.40 -28.06
C ASP A 725 -4.25 20.36 -28.63
N LEU A 726 -5.54 20.48 -28.28
CA LEU A 726 -6.57 19.49 -28.56
C LEU A 726 -7.63 19.98 -29.56
N VAL A 727 -7.55 21.22 -30.05
CA VAL A 727 -8.58 21.81 -30.93
C VAL A 727 -8.68 21.06 -32.26
N GLY A 728 -7.58 20.50 -32.76
CA GLY A 728 -7.56 19.71 -34.00
C GLY A 728 -8.10 18.29 -33.85
N THR A 729 -8.28 17.79 -32.62
CA THR A 729 -8.70 16.42 -32.32
C THR A 729 -10.03 16.33 -31.55
N ASP A 730 -10.51 17.45 -31.01
CA ASP A 730 -11.82 17.57 -30.36
C ASP A 730 -12.96 17.40 -31.37
N ASN A 731 -13.96 16.61 -31.01
CA ASN A 731 -15.16 16.40 -31.81
C ASN A 731 -16.31 17.37 -31.44
N LEU A 732 -16.16 18.12 -30.36
CA LEU A 732 -17.08 19.17 -29.93
C LEU A 732 -16.66 20.55 -30.48
N LYS A 733 -17.64 21.45 -30.56
CA LYS A 733 -17.44 22.83 -31.01
C LYS A 733 -17.85 23.79 -29.90
N TYR A 734 -17.11 24.89 -29.76
CA TYR A 734 -17.35 25.92 -28.75
C TYR A 734 -17.50 27.30 -29.41
N ASP A 735 -18.43 27.43 -30.35
CA ASP A 735 -18.64 28.70 -31.07
C ASP A 735 -19.05 29.85 -30.15
N TRP A 736 -19.66 29.52 -29.01
CA TRP A 736 -20.02 30.47 -27.97
C TRP A 736 -18.82 31.20 -27.34
N LEU A 737 -17.59 30.69 -27.47
CA LEU A 737 -16.37 31.41 -27.08
C LEU A 737 -16.15 32.72 -27.87
N LYS A 738 -16.83 32.89 -29.02
CA LYS A 738 -16.79 34.11 -29.84
C LYS A 738 -17.78 35.18 -29.37
N SER A 739 -18.57 34.93 -28.31
CA SER A 739 -19.49 35.92 -27.75
C SER A 739 -18.74 37.18 -27.30
N ASP A 740 -19.34 38.34 -27.55
CA ASP A 740 -18.94 39.66 -27.07
C ASP A 740 -18.89 39.80 -25.54
N ARG A 741 -19.44 38.82 -24.81
CA ARG A 741 -19.40 38.70 -23.35
C ARG A 741 -18.24 37.85 -22.84
N ILE A 742 -17.36 37.40 -23.74
CA ILE A 742 -16.17 36.62 -23.43
C ILE A 742 -14.94 37.35 -23.95
N SER A 743 -13.97 37.56 -23.06
CA SER A 743 -12.70 38.22 -23.38
C SER A 743 -11.52 37.30 -23.11
N VAL A 744 -10.49 37.38 -23.95
CA VAL A 744 -9.23 36.65 -23.74
C VAL A 744 -8.41 37.35 -22.66
N VAL A 745 -7.95 36.60 -21.66
CA VAL A 745 -7.09 37.08 -20.56
C VAL A 745 -5.65 36.61 -20.74
N LEU A 746 -5.46 35.37 -21.18
CA LEU A 746 -4.16 34.78 -21.50
C LEU A 746 -4.27 34.02 -22.81
N HIS A 747 -3.32 34.23 -23.70
CA HIS A 747 -3.21 33.49 -24.96
C HIS A 747 -1.81 32.90 -25.05
N SER A 748 -1.71 31.58 -25.08
CA SER A 748 -0.46 30.83 -25.20
C SER A 748 -0.60 29.73 -26.25
N LEU A 749 0.50 29.05 -26.57
CA LEU A 749 0.50 27.94 -27.53
C LEU A 749 -0.35 26.76 -27.05
N ASP A 750 -0.30 26.42 -25.75
CA ASP A 750 -0.96 25.22 -25.23
C ASP A 750 -2.39 25.49 -24.74
N LEU A 751 -2.68 26.73 -24.32
CA LEU A 751 -3.98 27.11 -23.77
C LEU A 751 -4.35 28.58 -23.96
N VAL A 752 -5.66 28.84 -24.00
CA VAL A 752 -6.26 30.17 -23.92
C VAL A 752 -7.13 30.24 -22.67
N LEU A 753 -6.93 31.27 -21.85
CA LEU A 753 -7.78 31.59 -20.71
C LEU A 753 -8.73 32.71 -21.11
N TYR A 754 -10.01 32.43 -21.07
CA TYR A 754 -11.08 33.41 -21.27
C TYR A 754 -11.70 33.82 -19.94
N ARG A 755 -12.27 35.02 -19.91
CA ARG A 755 -13.11 35.54 -18.83
C ARG A 755 -14.51 35.81 -19.36
N ILE A 756 -15.52 35.38 -18.60
CA ILE A 756 -16.94 35.61 -18.87
C ILE A 756 -17.42 36.86 -18.11
N GLY A 757 -18.09 37.75 -18.82
CA GLY A 757 -18.60 39.03 -18.32
C GLY A 757 -17.86 40.23 -18.92
N LYS A 758 -18.47 41.43 -18.82
CA LYS A 758 -17.83 42.71 -19.16
C LYS A 758 -16.91 43.21 -18.05
#